data_AF-A0A838A335-F1
#
_entry.id   AF-A0A838A335-F1
#
_cell.length_a   1.000
_cell.length_b   1.000
_cell.length_c   1.000
_cell.angle_alpha   90.00
_cell.angle_beta   90.00
_cell.angle_gamma   90.00
#
_symmetry.space_group_name_H-M   'P 1'
#
loop_
_entity.id
_entity.type
_entity.pdbx_description
1 polymer ?
#
loop_
_entity_poly.entity_id
_entity_poly.type
_entity_poly.pdbx_seq_one_letter_code
_entity_poly.pdbx_strand_id
1 'polypeptide(L)'
;MARTSAAFDILMVTDCRFPGGNSSSVVEEIHAQHRAGYRTGILHVPSPILRAARPFADKIRDVLDGGLAELVVGVDEVHAKLLLARHPSVFTELPDGLPEVHADEVVLAVNQVPADERGLQPYYDVPHVQHQIERLVGKGATWAPIGPRTRDALAEHRDAVPMLPWDWENVIDVDQWRVPRHGFVSDRPVLGRHSRGHWSKWPEEPAEILAAYPEDPHYDVRILGGVDIPVERVGYLPDNWVDYPFNSMPAHEFLASVDFFVYFHHSGLVEAFGRVVLEALSAGAVAIVPPYLEPLFGDTCLYGSPHDVRGYVDQLYGDWESFAERSRAGVELAQRRFSYDTHVRRVAELIGQPEASRAGQTGEPASPSESATGPATEHAAGPAAGSAAGRPLVVDLTRHGGPEGLLTGVLRAAAGPSGTCVAAVPGARSHDVGQAAVETFPRVLDELDDRERSRYLTARVTGLVHAHRPTSIVLLTDGNLGVRDVLTATGRPNLDAVHVHPGDRDGTPEGELASAIAAGLPGGWVATPPPGRPSGGGSPAPRPVTQRLLDRLPVSWHLHTRARRKMRTLRREHLDRLMDTAEDVGVVLFEAEDAELSLPVPARVTHPVPQRLPVALVVVPGADLDPEPNIRALLARQQITSGFRLALLAPPRWEAEAARHGLAIETLVDERSWTALHGTGWPAYLRQRVHEASLAFQPHTVAFAESPIGGPGGSESVLEVLEAARVRRRMETRQRRPR
;
A
#
# COMPACT_ATOMS: atom_id res chain seq x y z
N MET A 1 18.47 16.28 -1.67
CA MET A 1 17.29 15.98 -2.53
C MET A 1 16.17 16.91 -2.10
N ALA A 2 15.34 17.39 -3.02
CA ALA A 2 14.19 18.23 -2.68
C ALA A 2 13.14 17.38 -1.94
N ARG A 3 12.61 17.90 -0.83
CA ARG A 3 11.49 17.26 -0.12
C ARG A 3 10.23 17.37 -0.98
N THR A 4 9.44 16.30 -1.05
CA THR A 4 8.11 16.34 -1.66
C THR A 4 7.06 16.72 -0.64
N SER A 5 6.20 17.65 -1.02
CA SER A 5 5.08 18.10 -0.21
C SER A 5 3.75 17.91 -0.96
N ALA A 6 2.69 17.64 -0.20
CA ALA A 6 1.31 17.69 -0.68
C ALA A 6 0.51 18.71 0.14
N ALA A 7 -0.45 19.38 -0.50
CA ALA A 7 -1.29 20.39 0.14
C ALA A 7 -2.76 20.07 -0.06
N PHE A 8 -3.53 20.07 1.03
CA PHE A 8 -4.97 19.79 1.01
C PHE A 8 -5.73 20.89 1.74
N ASP A 9 -6.99 21.12 1.35
CA ASP A 9 -7.87 21.87 2.24
C ASP A 9 -8.16 21.03 3.48
N ILE A 10 -8.39 19.72 3.28
CA ILE A 10 -8.76 18.79 4.35
C ILE A 10 -7.92 17.52 4.25
N LEU A 11 -7.25 17.16 5.34
CA LEU A 11 -6.59 15.87 5.51
C LEU A 11 -7.42 14.99 6.45
N MET A 12 -8.07 13.98 5.88
CA MET A 12 -8.77 12.95 6.64
C MET A 12 -7.78 11.95 7.23
N VAL A 13 -7.76 11.79 8.55
CA VAL A 13 -6.89 10.81 9.23
C VAL A 13 -7.73 9.70 9.84
N THR A 14 -7.59 8.46 9.36
CA THR A 14 -8.40 7.32 9.83
C THR A 14 -7.76 5.99 9.45
N ASP A 15 -8.24 4.91 10.06
CA ASP A 15 -7.98 3.55 9.57
C ASP A 15 -9.01 3.17 8.49
N CYS A 16 -8.58 3.26 7.24
CA CYS A 16 -9.40 2.94 6.06
C CYS A 16 -9.90 1.48 6.00
N ARG A 17 -9.43 0.59 6.90
CA ARG A 17 -9.86 -0.82 6.99
C ARG A 17 -11.08 -0.99 7.88
N PHE A 18 -11.55 0.07 8.55
CA PHE A 18 -12.73 -0.02 9.40
C PHE A 18 -13.96 -0.50 8.60
N PRO A 19 -14.72 -1.48 9.09
CA PRO A 19 -15.93 -1.92 8.40
C PRO A 19 -17.11 -0.98 8.69
N GLY A 20 -18.18 -1.09 7.88
CA GLY A 20 -19.51 -0.51 8.12
C GLY A 20 -19.54 0.99 8.38
N GLY A 21 -20.22 1.41 9.47
CA GLY A 21 -20.57 2.81 9.74
C GLY A 21 -19.40 3.77 9.92
N ASN A 22 -18.25 3.31 10.43
CA ASN A 22 -17.05 4.15 10.55
C ASN A 22 -16.58 4.64 9.17
N SER A 23 -16.30 3.71 8.26
CA SER A 23 -15.90 4.07 6.90
C SER A 23 -17.03 4.72 6.12
N SER A 24 -18.30 4.39 6.38
CA SER A 24 -19.39 5.11 5.72
C SER A 24 -19.40 6.59 6.09
N SER A 25 -19.20 6.93 7.36
CA SER A 25 -19.24 8.34 7.80
C SER A 25 -18.09 9.14 7.20
N VAL A 26 -16.90 8.53 7.06
CA VAL A 26 -15.77 9.12 6.32
C VAL A 26 -16.13 9.35 4.85
N VAL A 27 -16.77 8.38 4.19
CA VAL A 27 -17.17 8.49 2.78
C VAL A 27 -18.20 9.60 2.55
N GLU A 28 -19.23 9.70 3.39
CA GLU A 28 -20.25 10.77 3.31
C GLU A 28 -19.60 12.16 3.46
N GLU A 29 -18.63 12.29 4.37
CA GLU A 29 -17.88 13.54 4.53
C GLU A 29 -17.01 13.86 3.31
N ILE A 30 -16.34 12.86 2.72
CA ILE A 30 -15.55 13.04 1.49
C ILE A 30 -16.46 13.47 0.34
N HIS A 31 -17.65 12.86 0.18
CA HIS A 31 -18.61 13.28 -0.83
C HIS A 31 -19.07 14.72 -0.62
N ALA A 32 -19.39 15.11 0.62
CA ALA A 32 -19.77 16.48 0.95
C ALA A 32 -18.64 17.48 0.64
N GLN A 33 -17.40 17.15 1.00
CA GLN A 33 -16.22 17.97 0.75
C GLN A 33 -15.95 18.12 -0.75
N HIS A 34 -15.96 17.02 -1.49
CA HIS A 34 -15.74 17.01 -2.93
C HIS A 34 -16.82 17.80 -3.67
N ARG A 35 -18.11 17.61 -3.34
CA ARG A 35 -19.22 18.37 -3.93
C ARG A 35 -19.11 19.87 -3.68
N ALA A 36 -18.58 20.27 -2.53
CA ALA A 36 -18.32 21.67 -2.22
C ALA A 36 -17.04 22.22 -2.87
N GLY A 37 -16.20 21.37 -3.48
CA GLY A 37 -14.97 21.76 -4.16
C GLY A 37 -13.73 21.83 -3.26
N TYR A 38 -13.76 21.22 -2.06
CA TYR A 38 -12.56 21.06 -1.23
C TYR A 38 -11.65 19.97 -1.79
N ARG A 39 -10.34 20.23 -1.74
CA ARG A 39 -9.35 19.20 -2.03
C ARG A 39 -9.08 18.36 -0.78
N THR A 40 -9.47 17.09 -0.81
CA THR A 40 -9.35 16.17 0.33
C THR A 40 -8.23 15.15 0.12
N GLY A 41 -7.33 15.04 1.09
CA GLY A 41 -6.36 13.94 1.21
C GLY A 41 -6.81 12.93 2.28
N ILE A 42 -6.39 11.66 2.16
CA ILE A 42 -6.58 10.62 3.18
C ILE A 42 -5.22 10.11 3.64
N LEU A 43 -4.94 10.24 4.94
CA LEU A 43 -3.80 9.60 5.60
C LEU A 43 -4.28 8.35 6.35
N HIS A 44 -3.80 7.18 5.90
CA HIS A 44 -4.11 5.91 6.55
C HIS A 44 -3.25 5.70 7.80
N VAL A 45 -3.90 5.68 8.96
CA VAL A 45 -3.26 5.34 10.24
C VAL A 45 -3.91 4.09 10.82
N PRO A 46 -3.17 2.97 10.98
CA PRO A 46 -3.73 1.69 11.34
C PRO A 46 -4.05 1.67 12.84
N SER A 47 -5.30 1.37 13.18
CA SER A 47 -5.66 1.21 14.58
C SER A 47 -5.30 -0.19 15.09
N PRO A 48 -4.75 -0.33 16.32
CA PRO A 48 -4.42 -1.64 16.90
C PRO A 48 -5.65 -2.48 17.24
N ILE A 49 -6.87 -1.89 17.24
CA ILE A 49 -8.10 -2.66 17.38
C ILE A 49 -8.39 -3.52 16.14
N LEU A 50 -7.81 -3.17 14.98
CA LEU A 50 -7.82 -3.97 13.75
C LEU A 50 -6.50 -4.73 13.58
N ARG A 51 -6.38 -5.85 14.31
CA ARG A 51 -5.17 -6.70 14.31
C ARG A 51 -4.93 -7.48 13.02
N ALA A 52 -5.98 -7.73 12.23
CA ALA A 52 -5.89 -8.55 11.03
C ALA A 52 -5.49 -7.73 9.79
N ALA A 53 -4.63 -8.32 8.96
CA ALA A 53 -4.34 -7.81 7.61
C ALA A 53 -5.62 -7.77 6.77
N ARG A 54 -6.18 -6.58 6.57
CA ARG A 54 -7.40 -6.34 5.79
C ARG A 54 -7.11 -5.28 4.73
N PRO A 55 -7.68 -5.42 3.51
CA PRO A 55 -7.69 -4.30 2.58
C PRO A 55 -8.53 -3.16 3.16
N PHE A 56 -8.43 -1.99 2.53
CA PHE A 56 -9.36 -0.89 2.78
C PHE A 56 -10.80 -1.35 2.53
N ALA A 57 -11.75 -0.73 3.22
CA ALA A 57 -13.16 -0.96 2.95
C ALA A 57 -13.49 -0.56 1.50
N ASP A 58 -14.32 -1.34 0.81
CA ASP A 58 -14.61 -1.14 -0.62
C ASP A 58 -15.07 0.29 -0.93
N LYS A 59 -15.99 0.84 -0.13
CA LYS A 59 -16.42 2.25 -0.22
C LYS A 59 -15.30 3.30 -0.15
N ILE A 60 -14.21 3.02 0.58
CA ILE A 60 -13.05 3.92 0.63
C ILE A 60 -12.24 3.79 -0.66
N ARG A 61 -12.17 2.59 -1.24
CA ARG A 61 -11.57 2.39 -2.56
C ARG A 61 -12.38 3.13 -3.62
N ASP A 62 -13.71 3.03 -3.58
CA ASP A 62 -14.60 3.69 -4.55
C ASP A 62 -14.39 5.22 -4.59
N VAL A 63 -14.22 5.88 -3.44
CA VAL A 63 -13.94 7.33 -3.42
C VAL A 63 -12.51 7.69 -3.87
N LEU A 64 -11.54 6.80 -3.65
CA LEU A 64 -10.17 6.99 -4.15
C LEU A 64 -10.10 6.78 -5.67
N ASP A 65 -10.70 5.71 -6.16
CA ASP A 65 -10.76 5.34 -7.58
C ASP A 65 -11.57 6.36 -8.38
N GLY A 66 -12.62 6.93 -7.78
CA GLY A 66 -13.39 8.02 -8.37
C GLY A 66 -12.68 9.38 -8.35
N GLY A 67 -11.53 9.51 -7.68
CA GLY A 67 -10.80 10.77 -7.55
C GLY A 67 -11.46 11.81 -6.65
N LEU A 68 -12.34 11.37 -5.73
CA LEU A 68 -13.03 12.26 -4.78
C LEU A 68 -12.11 12.66 -3.61
N ALA A 69 -11.10 11.85 -3.34
CA ALA A 69 -10.02 12.14 -2.40
C ALA A 69 -8.71 11.49 -2.89
N GLU A 70 -7.58 12.02 -2.43
CA GLU A 70 -6.25 11.50 -2.76
C GLU A 70 -5.64 10.74 -1.59
N LEU A 71 -5.14 9.53 -1.82
CA LEU A 71 -4.41 8.79 -0.79
C LEU A 71 -3.02 9.40 -0.61
N VAL A 72 -2.68 9.76 0.63
CA VAL A 72 -1.35 10.24 0.99
C VAL A 72 -0.39 9.05 1.10
N VAL A 73 0.48 8.91 0.09
CA VAL A 73 1.57 7.93 0.04
C VAL A 73 2.79 8.53 -0.64
N GLY A 74 3.99 8.16 -0.17
CA GLY A 74 5.24 8.57 -0.82
C GLY A 74 5.44 10.08 -0.87
N VAL A 75 5.11 10.78 0.21
CA VAL A 75 5.41 12.22 0.36
C VAL A 75 6.17 12.43 1.66
N ASP A 76 7.07 13.42 1.69
CA ASP A 76 7.88 13.73 2.87
C ASP A 76 7.13 14.67 3.84
N GLU A 77 6.22 15.48 3.30
CA GLU A 77 5.50 16.52 4.04
C GLU A 77 4.06 16.66 3.52
N VAL A 78 3.13 16.92 4.42
CA VAL A 78 1.74 17.24 4.10
C VAL A 78 1.33 18.49 4.86
N HIS A 79 0.83 19.48 4.12
CA HIS A 79 0.16 20.64 4.68
C HIS A 79 -1.35 20.52 4.49
N ALA A 80 -2.12 20.77 5.54
CA ALA A 80 -3.58 20.83 5.46
C ALA A 80 -4.12 22.07 6.17
N LYS A 81 -5.21 22.65 5.69
CA LYS A 81 -5.90 23.67 6.50
C LYS A 81 -6.63 23.02 7.66
N LEU A 82 -7.33 21.91 7.40
CA LEU A 82 -8.00 21.12 8.43
C LEU A 82 -7.47 19.69 8.41
N LEU A 83 -6.90 19.23 9.51
CA LEU A 83 -6.78 17.82 9.80
C LEU A 83 -8.05 17.36 10.52
N LEU A 84 -8.86 16.56 9.84
CA LEU A 84 -10.07 15.95 10.39
C LEU A 84 -9.81 14.47 10.65
N ALA A 85 -9.51 14.14 11.89
CA ALA A 85 -9.28 12.78 12.29
C ALA A 85 -10.56 12.08 12.74
N ARG A 86 -10.66 10.79 12.46
CA ARG A 86 -11.75 9.94 12.96
C ARG A 86 -11.19 8.72 13.68
N HIS A 87 -11.90 8.35 14.73
CA HIS A 87 -11.66 7.21 15.61
C HIS A 87 -10.40 7.38 16.47
N PRO A 88 -10.54 7.69 17.79
CA PRO A 88 -9.41 7.98 18.67
C PRO A 88 -8.33 6.90 18.70
N SER A 89 -8.71 5.64 18.57
CA SER A 89 -7.75 4.52 18.60
C SER A 89 -6.80 4.47 17.40
N VAL A 90 -6.87 5.36 16.40
CA VAL A 90 -5.80 5.47 15.40
C VAL A 90 -4.55 6.15 16.00
N PHE A 91 -4.72 6.90 17.09
CA PHE A 91 -3.65 7.60 17.80
C PHE A 91 -3.23 6.90 19.09
N THR A 92 -3.57 5.62 19.29
CA THR A 92 -3.03 4.87 20.44
C THR A 92 -1.57 4.48 20.20
N GLU A 93 -1.20 4.21 18.96
CA GLU A 93 0.16 3.87 18.54
C GLU A 93 0.35 4.36 17.10
N LEU A 94 1.24 5.34 16.93
CA LEU A 94 1.55 5.87 15.60
C LEU A 94 2.56 4.96 14.90
N PRO A 95 2.33 4.58 13.64
CA PRO A 95 3.30 3.83 12.87
C PRO A 95 4.52 4.69 12.50
N ASP A 96 5.66 4.03 12.31
CA ASP A 96 6.84 4.67 11.73
C ASP A 96 6.62 5.03 10.26
N GLY A 97 7.30 6.08 9.79
CA GLY A 97 7.32 6.44 8.37
C GLY A 97 6.07 7.19 7.88
N LEU A 98 5.28 7.77 8.77
CA LEU A 98 4.31 8.80 8.41
C LEU A 98 5.04 10.05 7.87
N PRO A 99 4.43 10.81 6.93
CA PRO A 99 4.97 12.10 6.50
C PRO A 99 5.03 13.09 7.67
N GLU A 100 5.83 14.14 7.55
CA GLU A 100 5.70 15.30 8.42
C GLU A 100 4.35 15.97 8.14
N VAL A 101 3.51 16.13 9.17
CA VAL A 101 2.15 16.67 9.00
C VAL A 101 2.06 18.05 9.64
N HIS A 102 1.66 19.04 8.85
CA HIS A 102 1.33 20.39 9.31
C HIS A 102 -0.16 20.65 9.07
N ALA A 103 -0.85 21.19 10.08
CA ALA A 103 -2.24 21.56 9.95
C ALA A 103 -2.59 22.88 10.65
N ASP A 104 -3.32 23.76 9.96
CA ASP A 104 -3.78 25.03 10.54
C ASP A 104 -4.79 24.77 11.66
N GLU A 105 -5.73 23.84 11.45
CA GLU A 105 -6.69 23.35 12.43
C GLU A 105 -6.68 21.82 12.55
N VAL A 106 -6.91 21.33 13.77
CA VAL A 106 -6.89 19.90 14.09
C VAL A 106 -8.16 19.53 14.85
N VAL A 107 -9.01 18.70 14.26
CA VAL A 107 -10.26 18.23 14.86
C VAL A 107 -10.25 16.71 14.93
N LEU A 108 -10.58 16.15 16.10
CA LEU A 108 -10.83 14.73 16.27
C LEU A 108 -12.33 14.49 16.41
N ALA A 109 -12.98 13.98 15.36
CA ALA A 109 -14.37 13.51 15.42
C ALA A 109 -14.43 12.18 16.19
N VAL A 110 -14.94 12.23 17.42
CA VAL A 110 -14.93 11.09 18.36
C VAL A 110 -16.13 10.20 18.10
N ASN A 111 -15.94 9.16 17.29
CA ASN A 111 -16.97 8.19 16.88
C ASN A 111 -16.95 6.87 17.66
N GLN A 112 -16.22 6.82 18.78
CA GLN A 112 -16.14 5.69 19.69
C GLN A 112 -15.95 6.23 21.10
N VAL A 113 -16.74 5.76 22.07
CA VAL A 113 -16.59 6.13 23.48
C VAL A 113 -15.29 5.55 24.06
N PRO A 114 -14.69 6.20 25.08
CA PRO A 114 -13.47 5.68 25.72
C PRO A 114 -13.65 4.29 26.31
N ALA A 115 -14.80 4.02 26.92
CA ALA A 115 -15.16 2.72 27.49
C ALA A 115 -16.68 2.53 27.46
N ASP A 116 -17.11 1.27 27.46
CA ASP A 116 -18.47 0.85 27.79
C ASP A 116 -18.42 -0.53 28.48
N GLU A 117 -19.55 -1.05 28.94
CA GLU A 117 -19.61 -2.29 29.73
C GLU A 117 -19.18 -3.55 28.96
N ARG A 118 -19.02 -3.46 27.62
CA ARG A 118 -18.52 -4.55 26.79
C ARG A 118 -17.00 -4.67 26.87
N GLY A 119 -16.32 -3.56 27.17
CA GLY A 119 -14.87 -3.50 27.26
C GLY A 119 -14.37 -4.00 28.62
N LEU A 120 -13.49 -5.00 28.62
CA LEU A 120 -12.76 -5.38 29.84
C LEU A 120 -11.79 -4.28 30.31
N GLN A 121 -11.41 -3.39 29.40
CA GLN A 121 -10.55 -2.22 29.60
C GLN A 121 -11.03 -1.10 28.68
N PRO A 122 -10.67 0.17 28.95
CA PRO A 122 -10.90 1.28 28.03
C PRO A 122 -10.36 0.97 26.63
N TYR A 123 -11.11 1.35 25.60
CA TYR A 123 -10.73 1.20 24.20
C TYR A 123 -9.53 2.09 23.82
N TYR A 124 -9.37 3.22 24.51
CA TYR A 124 -8.24 4.14 24.39
C TYR A 124 -8.13 5.01 25.64
N ASP A 125 -6.95 5.58 25.86
CA ASP A 125 -6.69 6.59 26.90
C ASP A 125 -6.77 8.00 26.30
N VAL A 126 -7.61 8.87 26.87
CA VAL A 126 -7.91 10.21 26.31
C VAL A 126 -6.68 11.13 26.29
N PRO A 127 -5.96 11.34 27.41
CA PRO A 127 -4.74 12.15 27.43
C PRO A 127 -3.65 11.63 26.48
N HIS A 128 -3.46 10.31 26.41
CA HIS A 128 -2.48 9.70 25.51
C HIS A 128 -2.81 9.97 24.04
N VAL A 129 -4.07 9.81 23.64
CA VAL A 129 -4.52 10.14 22.27
C VAL A 129 -4.22 11.60 21.94
N GLN A 130 -4.55 12.54 22.84
CA GLN A 130 -4.24 13.96 22.66
C GLN A 130 -2.74 14.18 22.44
N HIS A 131 -1.91 13.57 23.29
CA HIS A 131 -0.46 13.67 23.19
C HIS A 131 0.09 13.09 21.89
N GLN A 132 -0.44 11.96 21.40
CA GLN A 132 0.00 11.40 20.12
C GLN A 132 -0.35 12.30 18.94
N ILE A 133 -1.51 12.97 18.96
CA ILE A 133 -1.86 13.95 17.93
C ILE A 133 -0.89 15.14 17.96
N GLU A 134 -0.58 15.66 19.15
CA GLU A 134 0.41 16.73 19.33
C GLU A 134 1.80 16.31 18.82
N ARG A 135 2.22 15.07 19.05
CA ARG A 135 3.47 14.53 18.52
C ARG A 135 3.49 14.44 16.99
N LEU A 136 2.35 14.11 16.36
CA LEU A 136 2.25 13.96 14.91
C LEU A 136 2.25 15.32 14.19
N VAL A 137 1.54 16.31 14.74
CA VAL A 137 1.21 17.56 14.03
C VAL A 137 1.93 18.78 14.62
N GLY A 138 2.46 18.66 15.84
CA GLY A 138 2.95 19.81 16.63
C GLY A 138 1.85 20.68 17.24
N LYS A 139 0.57 20.33 17.03
CA LYS A 139 -0.62 21.03 17.54
C LYS A 139 -1.61 20.02 18.13
N GLY A 140 -2.25 20.39 19.24
CA GLY A 140 -3.28 19.57 19.88
C GLY A 140 -4.60 19.59 19.13
N ALA A 141 -5.34 18.48 19.19
CA ALA A 141 -6.67 18.39 18.60
C ALA A 141 -7.72 19.08 19.46
N THR A 142 -8.72 19.68 18.82
CA THR A 142 -10.02 19.94 19.43
C THR A 142 -10.93 18.73 19.24
N TRP A 143 -11.43 18.18 20.34
CA TRP A 143 -12.26 16.98 20.35
C TRP A 143 -13.71 17.33 20.02
N ALA A 144 -14.29 16.57 19.11
CA ALA A 144 -15.64 16.80 18.63
C ALA A 144 -16.46 15.51 18.75
N PRO A 145 -17.17 15.30 19.86
CA PRO A 145 -18.05 14.13 20.04
C PRO A 145 -19.05 14.03 18.87
N ILE A 146 -19.32 12.83 18.37
CA ILE A 146 -20.31 12.68 17.28
C ILE A 146 -21.76 12.74 17.74
N GLY A 147 -22.00 12.88 19.04
CA GLY A 147 -23.32 13.00 19.62
C GLY A 147 -23.30 13.03 21.16
N PRO A 148 -24.47 13.25 21.78
CA PRO A 148 -24.61 13.50 23.22
C PRO A 148 -24.05 12.36 24.08
N ARG A 149 -24.29 11.10 23.72
CA ARG A 149 -23.80 9.95 24.49
C ARG A 149 -22.26 9.87 24.50
N THR A 150 -21.62 10.25 23.40
CA THR A 150 -20.15 10.33 23.37
C THR A 150 -19.63 11.53 24.14
N ARG A 151 -20.35 12.67 24.11
CA ARG A 151 -20.01 13.84 24.92
C ARG A 151 -20.10 13.53 26.42
N ASP A 152 -21.16 12.86 26.86
CA ASP A 152 -21.35 12.43 28.24
C ASP A 152 -20.23 11.47 28.68
N ALA A 153 -19.86 10.51 27.83
CA ALA A 153 -18.77 9.58 28.09
C ALA A 153 -17.38 10.25 28.18
N LEU A 154 -17.25 11.49 27.70
CA LEU A 154 -16.03 12.30 27.78
C LEU A 154 -16.09 13.36 28.89
N ALA A 155 -17.20 13.46 29.63
CA ALA A 155 -17.41 14.53 30.61
C ALA A 155 -16.31 14.57 31.70
N GLU A 156 -15.82 13.40 32.13
CA GLU A 156 -14.74 13.27 33.12
C GLU A 156 -13.38 13.76 32.57
N HIS A 157 -13.24 13.87 31.26
CA HIS A 157 -12.01 14.29 30.58
C HIS A 157 -12.09 15.72 30.03
N ARG A 158 -13.16 16.47 30.32
CA ARG A 158 -13.38 17.83 29.77
C ARG A 158 -12.28 18.84 30.10
N ASP A 159 -11.59 18.63 31.21
CA ASP A 159 -10.49 19.50 31.64
C ASP A 159 -9.14 19.04 31.05
N ALA A 160 -9.08 17.83 30.48
CA ALA A 160 -7.88 17.24 29.90
C ALA A 160 -7.78 17.46 28.38
N VAL A 161 -8.90 17.66 27.69
CA VAL A 161 -8.93 17.89 26.23
C VAL A 161 -9.88 19.03 25.86
N PRO A 162 -9.49 19.93 24.95
CA PRO A 162 -10.40 20.96 24.47
C PRO A 162 -11.50 20.31 23.64
N MET A 163 -12.75 20.70 23.85
CA MET A 163 -13.91 20.17 23.13
C MET A 163 -14.63 21.27 22.35
N LEU A 164 -15.14 20.92 21.16
CA LEU A 164 -16.06 21.80 20.45
C LEU A 164 -17.36 21.99 21.27
N PRO A 165 -17.95 23.20 21.23
CA PRO A 165 -19.19 23.50 21.94
C PRO A 165 -20.41 22.79 21.33
N TRP A 166 -20.25 22.17 20.16
CA TRP A 166 -21.26 21.42 19.42
C TRP A 166 -20.72 20.04 18.99
N ASP A 167 -21.61 19.13 18.61
CA ASP A 167 -21.28 17.75 18.23
C ASP A 167 -20.96 17.60 16.73
N TRP A 168 -19.94 16.82 16.40
CA TRP A 168 -19.60 16.42 15.03
C TRP A 168 -20.49 15.30 14.53
N GLU A 169 -21.79 15.60 14.46
CA GLU A 169 -22.81 14.65 14.01
C GLU A 169 -22.51 14.10 12.61
N ASN A 170 -22.84 12.83 12.39
CA ASN A 170 -22.64 12.21 11.08
C ASN A 170 -23.59 12.81 10.05
N VAL A 171 -23.14 12.86 8.80
CA VAL A 171 -23.94 13.36 7.67
C VAL A 171 -24.30 12.25 6.69
N ILE A 172 -25.29 12.53 5.86
CA ILE A 172 -25.85 11.63 4.86
C ILE A 172 -26.35 12.42 3.63
N ASP A 173 -26.27 11.81 2.45
CA ASP A 173 -26.93 12.32 1.25
C ASP A 173 -28.45 12.06 1.33
N VAL A 174 -29.18 12.98 1.97
CA VAL A 174 -30.61 12.82 2.21
C VAL A 174 -31.40 12.58 0.91
N ASP A 175 -31.02 13.24 -0.18
CA ASP A 175 -31.71 13.08 -1.48
C ASP A 175 -31.50 11.66 -2.05
N GLN A 176 -30.31 11.10 -1.92
CA GLN A 176 -30.03 9.71 -2.33
C GLN A 176 -30.80 8.68 -1.50
N TRP A 177 -31.01 8.95 -0.21
CA TRP A 177 -31.68 8.02 0.70
C TRP A 177 -33.19 8.15 0.69
N ARG A 178 -33.73 9.28 0.24
CA ARG A 178 -35.16 9.59 0.30
C ARG A 178 -35.99 8.64 -0.58
N VAL A 179 -37.00 8.04 0.04
CA VAL A 179 -38.02 7.24 -0.64
C VAL A 179 -39.36 7.98 -0.58
N PRO A 180 -39.99 8.30 -1.73
CA PRO A 180 -41.34 8.86 -1.74
C PRO A 180 -42.36 7.89 -1.12
N ARG A 181 -43.12 8.37 -0.13
CA ARG A 181 -44.18 7.59 0.56
C ARG A 181 -45.56 8.10 0.14
N HIS A 182 -46.34 7.23 -0.50
CA HIS A 182 -47.72 7.53 -0.96
C HIS A 182 -48.80 6.66 -0.30
N GLY A 183 -48.36 5.65 0.45
CA GLY A 183 -49.17 4.72 1.23
C GLY A 183 -48.23 3.81 2.02
N PHE A 184 -48.80 2.91 2.82
CA PHE A 184 -48.04 1.84 3.47
C PHE A 184 -47.48 0.86 2.44
N VAL A 185 -46.40 0.17 2.80
CA VAL A 185 -45.69 -0.77 1.91
C VAL A 185 -46.55 -1.96 1.52
N SER A 186 -47.40 -2.47 2.41
CA SER A 186 -48.33 -3.58 2.13
C SER A 186 -49.67 -3.40 2.85
N ASP A 187 -50.52 -4.42 2.81
CA ASP A 187 -51.77 -4.50 3.56
C ASP A 187 -51.56 -4.86 5.04
N ARG A 188 -50.30 -5.08 5.46
CA ARG A 188 -49.87 -5.29 6.84
C ARG A 188 -48.76 -4.30 7.22
N PRO A 189 -48.64 -3.90 8.50
CA PRO A 189 -47.50 -3.11 8.94
C PRO A 189 -46.18 -3.85 8.72
N VAL A 190 -45.24 -3.23 8.00
CA VAL A 190 -43.90 -3.79 7.79
C VAL A 190 -42.89 -3.21 8.76
N LEU A 191 -42.41 -4.03 9.69
CA LEU A 191 -41.35 -3.70 10.64
C LEU A 191 -39.99 -4.08 10.07
N GLY A 192 -39.04 -3.16 10.14
CA GLY A 192 -37.71 -3.35 9.58
C GLY A 192 -36.59 -3.08 10.57
N ARG A 193 -35.49 -3.81 10.43
CA ARG A 193 -34.21 -3.54 11.09
C ARG A 193 -33.08 -3.73 10.10
N HIS A 194 -32.12 -2.81 10.08
CA HIS A 194 -30.83 -3.08 9.47
C HIS A 194 -29.68 -2.71 10.40
N SER A 195 -28.81 -3.68 10.67
CA SER A 195 -27.59 -3.50 11.48
C SER A 195 -26.78 -4.79 11.41
N ARG A 196 -25.52 -4.76 11.84
CA ARG A 196 -24.71 -5.99 11.92
C ARG A 196 -25.40 -7.03 12.81
N GLY A 197 -25.39 -8.29 12.41
CA GLY A 197 -25.83 -9.44 13.23
C GLY A 197 -24.91 -9.76 14.42
N HIS A 198 -24.27 -8.75 15.02
CA HIS A 198 -23.44 -8.92 16.22
C HIS A 198 -24.33 -8.90 17.46
N TRP A 199 -24.01 -9.71 18.48
CA TRP A 199 -24.83 -9.84 19.70
C TRP A 199 -25.15 -8.50 20.35
N SER A 200 -24.19 -7.58 20.40
CA SER A 200 -24.37 -6.27 21.02
C SER A 200 -25.36 -5.35 20.29
N LYS A 201 -25.81 -5.72 19.09
CA LYS A 201 -26.78 -4.97 18.26
C LYS A 201 -28.20 -5.54 18.35
N TRP A 202 -28.45 -6.44 19.29
CA TRP A 202 -29.76 -7.02 19.60
C TRP A 202 -30.05 -6.85 21.09
N PRO A 203 -31.33 -6.76 21.51
CA PRO A 203 -31.71 -6.93 22.91
C PRO A 203 -31.14 -8.23 23.49
N GLU A 204 -30.90 -8.24 24.79
CA GLU A 204 -30.30 -9.39 25.48
C GLU A 204 -31.31 -10.53 25.66
N GLU A 205 -32.54 -10.16 26.03
CA GLU A 205 -33.59 -11.11 26.40
C GLU A 205 -34.44 -11.53 25.19
N PRO A 206 -34.72 -12.84 25.02
CA PRO A 206 -35.56 -13.33 23.93
C PRO A 206 -36.96 -12.68 23.90
N ALA A 207 -37.53 -12.39 25.08
CA ALA A 207 -38.82 -11.73 25.21
C ALA A 207 -38.79 -10.29 24.66
N GLU A 208 -37.68 -9.57 24.85
CA GLU A 208 -37.50 -8.22 24.29
C GLU A 208 -37.31 -8.25 22.77
N ILE A 209 -36.63 -9.27 22.25
CA ILE A 209 -36.50 -9.49 20.80
C ILE A 209 -37.90 -9.67 20.18
N LEU A 210 -38.74 -10.55 20.74
CA LEU A 210 -40.11 -10.80 20.25
C LEU A 210 -41.10 -9.67 20.55
N ALA A 211 -40.80 -8.82 21.53
CA ALA A 211 -41.56 -7.59 21.77
C ALA A 211 -41.26 -6.56 20.68
N ALA A 212 -39.98 -6.35 20.35
CA ALA A 212 -39.55 -5.44 19.29
C ALA A 212 -39.93 -5.93 17.88
N TYR A 213 -39.92 -7.25 17.66
CA TYR A 213 -40.23 -7.89 16.39
C TYR A 213 -41.25 -9.01 16.63
N PRO A 214 -42.56 -8.72 16.55
CA PRO A 214 -43.60 -9.69 16.84
C PRO A 214 -43.57 -10.91 15.92
N GLU A 215 -43.77 -12.10 16.48
CA GLU A 215 -44.04 -13.34 15.74
C GLU A 215 -45.52 -13.51 15.34
N ASP A 216 -46.28 -12.42 15.38
CA ASP A 216 -47.70 -12.41 15.03
C ASP A 216 -47.86 -12.17 13.51
N PRO A 217 -48.62 -13.01 12.79
CA PRO A 217 -48.81 -12.90 11.33
C PRO A 217 -49.54 -11.62 10.90
N HIS A 218 -50.06 -10.81 11.84
CA HIS A 218 -50.52 -9.45 11.56
C HIS A 218 -49.40 -8.53 11.04
N TYR A 219 -48.14 -8.80 11.41
CA TYR A 219 -46.98 -8.00 11.04
C TYR A 219 -46.07 -8.74 10.05
N ASP A 220 -45.47 -8.00 9.14
CA ASP A 220 -44.34 -8.47 8.33
C ASP A 220 -43.03 -7.96 8.95
N VAL A 221 -42.09 -8.86 9.27
CA VAL A 221 -40.79 -8.46 9.85
C VAL A 221 -39.67 -8.71 8.83
N ARG A 222 -38.88 -7.67 8.56
CA ARG A 222 -37.76 -7.73 7.61
C ARG A 222 -36.46 -7.35 8.29
N ILE A 223 -35.45 -8.21 8.22
CA ILE A 223 -34.16 -7.98 8.87
C ILE A 223 -33.05 -7.98 7.82
N LEU A 224 -32.33 -6.86 7.68
CA LEU A 224 -31.11 -6.78 6.89
C LEU A 224 -29.88 -6.80 7.79
N GLY A 225 -29.09 -7.87 7.71
CA GLY A 225 -27.85 -7.99 8.47
C GLY A 225 -27.67 -9.26 9.27
N GLY A 226 -28.57 -10.22 9.11
CA GLY A 226 -28.51 -11.55 9.70
C GLY A 226 -29.35 -11.72 10.97
N VAL A 227 -29.97 -12.90 11.09
CA VAL A 227 -30.81 -13.33 12.21
C VAL A 227 -30.15 -14.38 13.11
N ASP A 228 -28.85 -14.66 12.96
CA ASP A 228 -28.16 -15.71 13.73
C ASP A 228 -28.35 -15.55 15.25
N ILE A 229 -28.15 -14.33 15.76
CA ILE A 229 -28.29 -14.00 17.18
C ILE A 229 -29.74 -14.17 17.68
N PRO A 230 -30.76 -13.53 17.06
CA PRO A 230 -32.13 -13.73 17.54
C PRO A 230 -32.57 -15.19 17.41
N VAL A 231 -32.16 -15.93 16.38
CA VAL A 231 -32.45 -17.37 16.27
C VAL A 231 -31.80 -18.18 17.39
N GLU A 232 -30.54 -17.89 17.73
CA GLU A 232 -29.86 -18.52 18.87
C GLU A 232 -30.57 -18.24 20.20
N ARG A 233 -31.07 -17.02 20.40
CA ARG A 233 -31.70 -16.57 21.65
C ARG A 233 -33.14 -17.04 21.79
N VAL A 234 -33.94 -16.94 20.73
CA VAL A 234 -35.35 -17.32 20.69
C VAL A 234 -35.51 -18.84 20.52
N GLY A 235 -34.58 -19.48 19.81
CA GLY A 235 -34.57 -20.92 19.53
C GLY A 235 -35.14 -21.31 18.17
N TYR A 236 -35.75 -20.37 17.44
CA TYR A 236 -36.27 -20.54 16.08
C TYR A 236 -36.35 -19.19 15.35
N LEU A 237 -36.59 -19.23 14.04
CA LEU A 237 -36.94 -18.05 13.23
C LEU A 237 -38.47 -18.03 13.06
N PRO A 238 -39.19 -16.98 13.51
CA PRO A 238 -40.63 -16.88 13.29
C PRO A 238 -41.02 -16.87 11.81
N ASP A 239 -42.17 -17.46 11.47
CA ASP A 239 -42.61 -17.66 10.08
C ASP A 239 -42.86 -16.35 9.30
N ASN A 240 -43.17 -15.26 10.01
CA ASN A 240 -43.42 -13.93 9.43
C ASN A 240 -42.14 -13.08 9.29
N TRP A 241 -40.97 -13.62 9.64
CA TRP A 241 -39.68 -12.93 9.53
C TRP A 241 -38.97 -13.29 8.22
N VAL A 242 -38.38 -12.28 7.58
CA VAL A 242 -37.53 -12.43 6.40
C VAL A 242 -36.11 -12.00 6.74
N ASP A 243 -35.16 -12.93 6.63
CA ASP A 243 -33.73 -12.68 6.79
C ASP A 243 -33.07 -12.32 5.45
N TYR A 244 -32.57 -11.10 5.36
CA TYR A 244 -31.67 -10.65 4.31
C TYR A 244 -30.24 -10.64 4.88
N PRO A 245 -29.31 -11.43 4.29
CA PRO A 245 -27.93 -11.44 4.72
C PRO A 245 -27.29 -10.05 4.70
N PHE A 246 -26.31 -9.81 5.57
CA PHE A 246 -25.61 -8.53 5.63
C PHE A 246 -25.03 -8.13 4.27
N ASN A 247 -25.29 -6.89 3.84
CA ASN A 247 -24.92 -6.35 2.52
C ASN A 247 -25.49 -7.13 1.31
N SER A 248 -26.57 -7.89 1.47
CA SER A 248 -27.23 -8.55 0.32
C SER A 248 -27.96 -7.57 -0.62
N MET A 249 -28.28 -6.37 -0.13
CA MET A 249 -28.85 -5.27 -0.91
C MET A 249 -28.44 -3.91 -0.32
N PRO A 250 -28.50 -2.82 -1.10
CA PRO A 250 -28.33 -1.47 -0.58
C PRO A 250 -29.35 -1.13 0.52
N ALA A 251 -28.90 -0.46 1.59
CA ALA A 251 -29.74 -0.18 2.75
C ALA A 251 -30.94 0.74 2.43
N HIS A 252 -30.78 1.70 1.50
CA HIS A 252 -31.89 2.56 1.07
C HIS A 252 -32.98 1.77 0.32
N GLU A 253 -32.62 0.77 -0.49
CA GLU A 253 -33.57 -0.14 -1.13
C GLU A 253 -34.31 -0.99 -0.10
N PHE A 254 -33.60 -1.50 0.90
CA PHE A 254 -34.22 -2.22 2.01
C PHE A 254 -35.22 -1.34 2.78
N LEU A 255 -34.83 -0.11 3.11
CA LEU A 255 -35.67 0.84 3.84
C LEU A 255 -36.90 1.29 3.04
N ALA A 256 -36.83 1.32 1.70
CA ALA A 256 -38.00 1.54 0.84
C ALA A 256 -39.08 0.47 1.06
N SER A 257 -38.69 -0.70 1.55
CA SER A 257 -39.55 -1.83 1.82
C SER A 257 -40.06 -1.90 3.27
N VAL A 258 -39.80 -0.87 4.09
CA VAL A 258 -40.12 -0.83 5.52
C VAL A 258 -41.00 0.38 5.82
N ASP A 259 -42.05 0.19 6.64
CA ASP A 259 -42.87 1.29 7.17
C ASP A 259 -42.28 1.80 8.50
N PHE A 260 -42.03 0.87 9.42
CA PHE A 260 -41.56 1.14 10.78
C PHE A 260 -40.16 0.57 10.98
N PHE A 261 -39.20 1.46 11.21
CA PHE A 261 -37.83 1.06 11.52
C PHE A 261 -37.66 0.88 13.03
N VAL A 262 -37.35 -0.33 13.47
CA VAL A 262 -37.20 -0.65 14.89
C VAL A 262 -35.72 -0.82 15.22
N TYR A 263 -35.23 -0.17 16.27
CA TYR A 263 -33.84 -0.30 16.69
C TYR A 263 -33.68 -0.32 18.21
N PHE A 264 -33.47 -1.52 18.74
CA PHE A 264 -33.07 -1.76 20.13
C PHE A 264 -31.79 -2.62 20.13
N HIS A 265 -30.96 -2.44 21.14
CA HIS A 265 -29.66 -3.13 21.24
C HIS A 265 -29.37 -3.53 22.70
N HIS A 266 -28.29 -4.25 22.89
CA HIS A 266 -27.88 -4.76 24.20
C HIS A 266 -27.61 -3.60 25.17
N SER A 267 -28.03 -3.74 26.42
CA SER A 267 -27.89 -2.75 27.50
C SER A 267 -26.45 -2.23 27.67
N GLY A 268 -25.46 -3.13 27.71
CA GLY A 268 -24.05 -2.78 27.82
C GLY A 268 -23.41 -2.07 26.61
N LEU A 269 -24.10 -1.94 25.46
CA LEU A 269 -23.61 -1.15 24.33
C LEU A 269 -23.96 0.33 24.54
N VAL A 270 -22.96 1.21 24.47
CA VAL A 270 -23.21 2.64 24.22
C VAL A 270 -23.23 2.89 22.71
N GLU A 271 -24.43 3.10 22.16
CA GLU A 271 -24.58 3.53 20.78
C GLU A 271 -24.11 4.99 20.66
N ALA A 272 -22.99 5.21 19.97
CA ALA A 272 -22.34 6.51 19.89
C ALA A 272 -23.17 7.56 19.13
N PHE A 273 -23.99 7.13 18.16
CA PHE A 273 -24.81 8.05 17.35
C PHE A 273 -26.14 7.45 16.89
N GLY A 274 -26.17 6.21 16.38
CA GLY A 274 -27.37 5.66 15.77
C GLY A 274 -27.50 5.97 14.27
N ARG A 275 -26.44 5.74 13.49
CA ARG A 275 -26.42 5.98 12.04
C ARG A 275 -27.57 5.27 11.30
N VAL A 276 -27.94 4.07 11.73
CA VAL A 276 -29.05 3.29 11.13
C VAL A 276 -30.41 3.96 11.34
N VAL A 277 -30.57 4.71 12.43
CA VAL A 277 -31.78 5.52 12.69
C VAL A 277 -31.82 6.72 11.76
N LEU A 278 -30.67 7.41 11.58
CA LEU A 278 -30.55 8.50 10.60
C LEU A 278 -30.88 8.01 9.18
N GLU A 279 -30.36 6.85 8.78
CA GLU A 279 -30.64 6.22 7.48
C GLU A 279 -32.14 5.97 7.31
N ALA A 280 -32.82 5.41 8.32
CA ALA A 280 -34.26 5.16 8.30
C ALA A 280 -35.10 6.44 8.19
N LEU A 281 -34.78 7.47 8.99
CA LEU A 281 -35.45 8.77 8.94
C LEU A 281 -35.27 9.43 7.57
N SER A 282 -34.06 9.34 6.99
CA SER A 282 -33.76 9.89 5.67
C SER A 282 -34.55 9.19 4.56
N ALA A 283 -34.80 7.88 4.70
CA ALA A 283 -35.65 7.10 3.80
C ALA A 283 -37.16 7.26 4.05
N GLY A 284 -37.56 8.09 5.02
CA GLY A 284 -38.96 8.33 5.37
C GLY A 284 -39.64 7.16 6.10
N ALA A 285 -38.89 6.22 6.68
CA ALA A 285 -39.45 5.25 7.61
C ALA A 285 -39.67 5.90 8.99
N VAL A 286 -40.72 5.47 9.70
CA VAL A 286 -40.96 5.94 11.07
C VAL A 286 -40.12 5.12 12.04
N ALA A 287 -39.21 5.77 12.77
CA ALA A 287 -38.28 5.08 13.67
C ALA A 287 -38.87 4.90 15.08
N ILE A 288 -38.76 3.69 15.63
CA ILE A 288 -39.12 3.33 17.00
C ILE A 288 -37.83 2.92 17.73
N VAL A 289 -37.43 3.71 18.73
CA VAL A 289 -36.08 3.66 19.30
C VAL A 289 -36.05 3.95 20.81
N PRO A 290 -34.94 3.63 21.52
CA PRO A 290 -34.77 3.97 22.92
C PRO A 290 -34.83 5.47 23.22
N PRO A 291 -35.34 5.89 24.40
CA PRO A 291 -35.45 7.31 24.78
C PRO A 291 -34.14 8.08 24.79
N TYR A 292 -32.99 7.42 25.03
CA TYR A 292 -31.70 8.13 25.07
C TYR A 292 -31.30 8.74 23.71
N LEU A 293 -31.98 8.38 22.60
CA LEU A 293 -31.77 8.95 21.27
C LEU A 293 -32.60 10.22 21.00
N GLU A 294 -33.51 10.59 21.90
CA GLU A 294 -34.33 11.81 21.80
C GLU A 294 -33.48 13.09 21.66
N PRO A 295 -32.36 13.28 22.40
CA PRO A 295 -31.51 14.47 22.19
C PRO A 295 -30.92 14.60 20.78
N LEU A 296 -30.78 13.49 20.03
CA LEU A 296 -30.30 13.49 18.65
C LEU A 296 -31.42 13.73 17.65
N PHE A 297 -32.59 13.11 17.84
CA PHE A 297 -33.63 13.08 16.82
C PHE A 297 -34.89 13.91 17.17
N GLY A 298 -34.90 14.58 18.32
CA GLY A 298 -36.02 15.44 18.77
C GLY A 298 -37.34 14.68 18.77
N ASP A 299 -38.42 15.28 18.28
CA ASP A 299 -39.75 14.66 18.33
C ASP A 299 -40.07 13.74 17.13
N THR A 300 -39.06 13.43 16.31
CA THR A 300 -39.28 12.74 15.02
C THR A 300 -39.42 11.22 15.15
N CYS A 301 -38.80 10.61 16.15
CA CYS A 301 -38.96 9.17 16.43
C CYS A 301 -40.09 8.92 17.43
N LEU A 302 -40.43 7.65 17.61
CA LEU A 302 -41.22 7.15 18.73
C LEU A 302 -40.27 6.54 19.76
N TYR A 303 -40.35 7.02 21.00
CA TYR A 303 -39.43 6.65 22.07
C TYR A 303 -40.11 5.69 23.04
N GLY A 304 -39.44 4.59 23.36
CA GLY A 304 -40.00 3.61 24.29
C GLY A 304 -39.10 2.40 24.52
N SER A 305 -39.70 1.35 25.05
CA SER A 305 -39.13 0.03 25.21
C SER A 305 -39.53 -0.90 24.05
N PRO A 306 -38.90 -2.08 23.90
CA PRO A 306 -39.37 -3.11 22.98
C PRO A 306 -40.86 -3.45 23.11
N HIS A 307 -41.44 -3.35 24.30
CA HIS A 307 -42.85 -3.66 24.54
C HIS A 307 -43.83 -2.62 23.99
N ASP A 308 -43.38 -1.39 23.74
CA ASP A 308 -44.23 -0.31 23.23
C ASP A 308 -44.40 -0.38 21.69
N VAL A 309 -43.57 -1.19 21.01
CA VAL A 309 -43.52 -1.26 19.54
C VAL A 309 -44.88 -1.58 18.93
N ARG A 310 -45.58 -2.60 19.42
CA ARG A 310 -46.89 -2.99 18.87
C ARG A 310 -47.91 -1.87 18.97
N GLY A 311 -48.00 -1.22 20.14
CA GLY A 311 -48.93 -0.11 20.35
C GLY A 311 -48.66 1.06 19.41
N TYR A 312 -47.40 1.42 19.22
CA TYR A 312 -47.01 2.48 18.28
C TYR A 312 -47.29 2.13 16.82
N VAL A 313 -46.99 0.89 16.41
CA VAL A 313 -47.25 0.41 15.05
C VAL A 313 -48.75 0.40 14.76
N ASP A 314 -49.55 -0.22 15.62
CA ASP A 314 -51.00 -0.38 15.41
C ASP A 314 -51.69 0.99 15.35
N GLN A 315 -51.29 1.93 16.22
CA GLN A 315 -51.82 3.29 16.23
C GLN A 315 -51.55 4.02 14.91
N LEU A 316 -50.30 4.02 14.43
CA LEU A 316 -49.92 4.76 13.23
C LEU A 316 -50.33 4.05 11.94
N TYR A 317 -50.36 2.72 11.93
CA TYR A 317 -50.85 1.97 10.76
C TYR A 317 -52.35 2.20 10.54
N GLY A 318 -53.11 2.46 11.61
CA GLY A 318 -54.50 2.89 11.54
C GLY A 318 -54.72 4.36 11.14
N ASP A 319 -53.65 5.17 11.06
CA ASP A 319 -53.71 6.61 10.78
C ASP A 319 -52.58 7.04 9.83
N TRP A 320 -52.86 6.94 8.53
CA TRP A 320 -51.92 7.33 7.48
C TRP A 320 -51.49 8.79 7.58
N GLU A 321 -52.35 9.71 8.00
CA GLU A 321 -52.00 11.13 8.06
C GLU A 321 -50.93 11.37 9.13
N SER A 322 -51.13 10.79 10.33
CA SER A 322 -50.12 10.81 11.40
C SER A 322 -48.81 10.12 11.02
N PHE A 323 -48.88 8.99 10.31
CA PHE A 323 -47.68 8.32 9.78
C PHE A 323 -46.93 9.22 8.79
N ALA A 324 -47.65 9.77 7.80
CA ALA A 324 -47.07 10.59 6.73
C ALA A 324 -46.48 11.90 7.27
N GLU A 325 -47.10 12.51 8.28
CA GLU A 325 -46.56 13.68 8.98
C GLU A 325 -45.22 13.34 9.65
N ARG A 326 -45.16 12.24 10.40
CA ARG A 326 -43.95 11.81 11.12
C ARG A 326 -42.83 11.40 10.16
N SER A 327 -43.16 10.67 9.10
CA SER A 327 -42.25 10.31 8.01
C SER A 327 -41.61 11.56 7.39
N ARG A 328 -42.43 12.57 7.05
CA ARG A 328 -41.94 13.84 6.49
C ARG A 328 -41.06 14.61 7.47
N ALA A 329 -41.46 14.68 8.74
CA ALA A 329 -40.70 15.36 9.78
C ALA A 329 -39.30 14.72 9.98
N GLY A 330 -39.19 13.40 9.88
CA GLY A 330 -37.92 12.68 9.91
C GLY A 330 -36.98 13.08 8.77
N VAL A 331 -37.49 13.10 7.53
CA VAL A 331 -36.72 13.53 6.35
C VAL A 331 -36.32 15.00 6.46
N GLU A 332 -37.22 15.88 6.91
CA GLU A 332 -36.93 17.30 7.10
C GLU A 332 -35.87 17.53 8.19
N LEU A 333 -35.89 16.76 9.28
CA LEU A 333 -34.83 16.80 10.29
C LEU A 333 -33.49 16.37 9.68
N ALA A 334 -33.47 15.28 8.91
CA ALA A 334 -32.29 14.81 8.21
C ALA A 334 -31.71 15.90 7.31
N GLN A 335 -32.55 16.56 6.50
CA GLN A 335 -32.15 17.65 5.62
C GLN A 335 -31.57 18.84 6.38
N ARG A 336 -32.20 19.25 7.49
CA ARG A 336 -31.79 20.44 8.25
C ARG A 336 -30.53 20.23 9.08
N ARG A 337 -30.33 19.03 9.64
CA ARG A 337 -29.29 18.77 10.66
C ARG A 337 -28.17 17.87 10.16
N PHE A 338 -28.48 16.88 9.31
CA PHE A 338 -27.54 15.81 8.95
C PHE A 338 -27.19 15.78 7.45
N SER A 339 -27.53 16.82 6.69
CA SER A 339 -27.19 16.91 5.26
C SER A 339 -25.71 17.27 5.04
N TYR A 340 -25.26 17.14 3.79
CA TYR A 340 -23.93 17.58 3.38
C TYR A 340 -23.70 19.07 3.61
N ASP A 341 -24.73 19.90 3.47
CA ASP A 341 -24.64 21.34 3.75
C ASP A 341 -24.24 21.62 5.20
N THR A 342 -24.69 20.80 6.15
CA THR A 342 -24.24 20.91 7.55
C THR A 342 -22.73 20.67 7.65
N HIS A 343 -22.21 19.63 7.00
CA HIS A 343 -20.78 19.34 7.01
C HIS A 343 -19.96 20.47 6.39
N VAL A 344 -20.38 20.95 5.23
CA VAL A 344 -19.72 22.04 4.50
C VAL A 344 -19.69 23.30 5.34
N ARG A 345 -20.80 23.66 6.01
CA ARG A 345 -20.85 24.81 6.92
C ARG A 345 -19.85 24.67 8.07
N ARG A 346 -19.80 23.50 8.74
CA ARG A 346 -18.86 23.24 9.86
C ARG A 346 -17.40 23.36 9.41
N VAL A 347 -17.06 22.82 8.24
CA VAL A 347 -15.72 22.94 7.68
C VAL A 347 -15.41 24.40 7.31
N ALA A 348 -16.35 25.10 6.68
CA ALA A 348 -16.16 26.51 6.31
C ALA A 348 -16.01 27.44 7.52
N GLU A 349 -16.65 27.14 8.65
CA GLU A 349 -16.45 27.86 9.91
C GLU A 349 -15.02 27.71 10.46
N LEU A 350 -14.37 26.57 10.20
CA LEU A 350 -13.01 26.29 10.67
C LEU A 350 -11.93 26.84 9.72
N ILE A 351 -12.09 26.63 8.40
CA ILE A 351 -11.01 26.89 7.43
C ILE A 351 -11.43 27.75 6.23
N GLY A 352 -12.67 28.25 6.21
CA GLY A 352 -13.22 29.04 5.11
C GLY A 352 -13.67 28.21 3.89
N GLN A 353 -14.10 28.92 2.85
CA GLN A 353 -14.54 28.34 1.58
C GLN A 353 -13.35 27.74 0.78
N PRO A 354 -13.58 26.76 -0.11
CA PRO A 354 -12.50 26.12 -0.87
C PRO A 354 -11.81 27.11 -1.81
N GLU A 355 -10.52 26.90 -2.08
CA GLU A 355 -9.72 27.85 -2.90
C GLU A 355 -10.22 27.96 -4.34
N ALA A 356 -10.74 26.86 -4.91
CA ALA A 356 -11.36 26.87 -6.23
C ALA A 356 -12.55 27.86 -6.32
N SER A 357 -13.24 28.11 -5.20
CA SER A 357 -14.33 29.08 -5.12
C SER A 357 -13.85 30.54 -5.10
N ARG A 358 -12.59 30.80 -4.71
CA ARG A 358 -11.98 32.14 -4.77
C ARG A 358 -11.42 32.47 -6.16
N ALA A 359 -10.99 31.46 -6.92
CA ALA A 359 -10.51 31.63 -8.29
C ALA A 359 -11.66 31.91 -9.30
N GLY A 360 -12.90 31.52 -8.97
CA GLY A 360 -14.08 31.71 -9.83
C GLY A 360 -14.61 33.14 -9.99
N GLN A 361 -13.99 34.17 -9.42
CA GLN A 361 -14.37 35.59 -9.62
C GLN A 361 -13.39 36.42 -10.45
N THR A 362 -12.33 35.82 -10.99
CA THR A 362 -11.46 36.47 -11.96
C THR A 362 -10.86 35.43 -12.91
N GLY A 363 -11.39 35.31 -14.13
CA GLY A 363 -10.74 34.54 -15.19
C GLY A 363 -11.70 34.11 -16.29
N GLU A 364 -11.77 34.91 -17.35
CA GLU A 364 -12.34 34.54 -18.64
C GLU A 364 -11.61 33.30 -19.22
N PRO A 365 -12.32 32.36 -19.89
CA PRO A 365 -11.73 31.18 -20.47
C PRO A 365 -11.14 31.46 -21.87
N ALA A 366 -9.86 31.16 -22.08
CA ALA A 366 -9.25 31.13 -23.40
C ALA A 366 -9.33 29.70 -23.98
N SER A 367 -10.00 29.58 -25.12
CA SER A 367 -10.17 28.37 -25.94
C SER A 367 -8.90 27.96 -26.71
N PRO A 368 -8.85 26.73 -27.25
CA PRO A 368 -7.62 26.07 -27.70
C PRO A 368 -7.28 26.39 -29.16
N SER A 369 -6.00 26.34 -29.53
CA SER A 369 -5.56 26.38 -30.94
C SER A 369 -4.82 25.10 -31.32
N GLU A 370 -5.38 24.37 -32.27
CA GLU A 370 -4.75 23.26 -32.98
C GLU A 370 -3.96 23.70 -34.21
N SER A 371 -2.95 22.87 -34.53
CA SER A 371 -2.46 22.47 -35.85
C SER A 371 -1.47 23.36 -36.62
N ALA A 372 -0.31 22.75 -36.96
CA ALA A 372 0.14 22.63 -38.35
C ALA A 372 1.17 21.49 -38.50
N THR A 373 0.84 20.55 -39.37
CA THR A 373 1.63 19.47 -39.94
C THR A 373 2.55 19.97 -41.07
N GLY A 374 3.70 19.31 -41.28
CA GLY A 374 4.55 19.45 -42.48
C GLY A 374 5.84 18.61 -42.40
N PRO A 375 6.41 18.13 -43.52
CA PRO A 375 6.81 16.73 -43.65
C PRO A 375 8.32 16.41 -43.54
N ALA A 376 8.59 15.09 -43.62
CA ALA A 376 9.85 14.35 -43.58
C ALA A 376 11.02 14.91 -44.40
N THR A 377 12.26 14.76 -43.89
CA THR A 377 13.25 13.73 -44.27
C THR A 377 14.62 14.09 -43.70
N GLU A 378 15.34 13.14 -43.09
CA GLU A 378 16.69 12.76 -43.53
C GLU A 378 17.19 11.53 -42.74
N HIS A 379 17.46 10.47 -43.50
CA HIS A 379 18.29 9.35 -43.09
C HIS A 379 19.74 9.82 -42.92
N ALA A 380 20.37 9.48 -41.80
CA ALA A 380 21.83 9.49 -41.70
C ALA A 380 22.34 8.31 -40.86
N ALA A 381 22.93 7.37 -41.60
CA ALA A 381 24.02 6.47 -41.24
C ALA A 381 23.96 5.73 -39.88
N GLY A 382 23.56 4.45 -39.95
CA GLY A 382 23.83 3.50 -38.88
C GLY A 382 25.33 3.27 -38.66
N PRO A 383 25.77 2.98 -37.42
CA PRO A 383 27.13 2.54 -37.20
C PRO A 383 27.27 1.10 -37.65
N ALA A 384 28.34 0.87 -38.41
CA ALA A 384 28.75 -0.41 -38.92
C ALA A 384 28.82 -1.49 -37.83
N ALA A 385 28.43 -2.71 -38.20
CA ALA A 385 28.65 -3.93 -37.45
C ALA A 385 30.16 -4.12 -37.19
N GLY A 386 30.64 -3.58 -36.07
CA GLY A 386 31.96 -3.82 -35.52
C GLY A 386 31.91 -5.07 -34.63
N SER A 387 32.69 -6.07 -35.03
CA SER A 387 33.11 -7.24 -34.25
C SER A 387 33.03 -7.05 -32.72
N ALA A 388 32.29 -7.93 -32.04
CA ALA A 388 32.10 -8.01 -30.60
C ALA A 388 33.42 -8.29 -29.84
N ALA A 389 34.23 -7.25 -29.62
CA ALA A 389 35.27 -7.25 -28.60
C ALA A 389 34.60 -6.82 -27.28
N GLY A 390 34.73 -7.64 -26.22
CA GLY A 390 34.14 -7.33 -24.92
C GLY A 390 34.64 -5.99 -24.39
N ARG A 391 33.77 -5.23 -23.72
CA ARG A 391 34.12 -3.95 -23.10
C ARG A 391 34.65 -4.16 -21.67
N PRO A 392 35.45 -3.23 -21.13
CA PRO A 392 35.84 -3.28 -19.73
C PRO A 392 34.62 -3.16 -18.80
N LEU A 393 34.61 -3.95 -17.73
CA LEU A 393 33.63 -3.90 -16.64
C LEU A 393 34.29 -3.27 -15.41
N VAL A 394 33.80 -2.13 -14.96
CA VAL A 394 34.22 -1.49 -13.71
C VAL A 394 33.20 -1.85 -12.62
N VAL A 395 33.65 -2.39 -11.50
CA VAL A 395 32.80 -2.81 -10.39
C VAL A 395 33.25 -2.11 -9.12
N ASP A 396 32.42 -1.20 -8.61
CA ASP A 396 32.63 -0.53 -7.34
C ASP A 396 31.96 -1.32 -6.21
N LEU A 397 32.77 -2.00 -5.41
CA LEU A 397 32.35 -2.83 -4.27
C LEU A 397 32.58 -2.11 -2.94
N THR A 398 32.96 -0.83 -2.96
CA THR A 398 33.19 -0.04 -1.74
C THR A 398 31.91 0.10 -0.93
N ARG A 399 32.00 0.06 0.41
CA ARG A 399 30.86 0.28 1.30
C ARG A 399 30.59 1.77 1.54
N HIS A 400 31.65 2.55 1.70
CA HIS A 400 31.58 3.97 2.02
C HIS A 400 31.99 4.89 0.86
N GLY A 401 32.18 4.32 -0.33
CA GLY A 401 32.75 5.05 -1.45
C GLY A 401 34.27 5.24 -1.32
N GLY A 402 34.82 5.97 -2.27
CA GLY A 402 36.18 6.49 -2.22
C GLY A 402 36.20 8.01 -2.35
N PRO A 403 37.39 8.63 -2.31
CA PRO A 403 37.53 10.08 -2.49
C PRO A 403 36.89 10.58 -3.79
N GLU A 404 36.48 11.85 -3.78
CA GLU A 404 35.86 12.51 -4.93
C GLU A 404 36.71 12.34 -6.19
N GLY A 405 36.05 12.02 -7.31
CA GLY A 405 36.72 11.79 -8.59
C GLY A 405 37.39 10.42 -8.76
N LEU A 406 37.50 9.57 -7.73
CA LEU A 406 38.09 8.22 -7.85
C LEU A 406 37.38 7.39 -8.93
N LEU A 407 36.06 7.21 -8.77
CA LEU A 407 35.26 6.38 -9.67
C LEU A 407 35.27 6.95 -11.10
N THR A 408 35.11 8.26 -11.24
CA THR A 408 35.15 8.95 -12.54
C THR A 408 36.52 8.79 -13.23
N GLY A 409 37.62 8.87 -12.49
CA GLY A 409 38.97 8.64 -13.00
C GLY A 409 39.17 7.20 -13.48
N VAL A 410 38.72 6.23 -12.68
CA VAL A 410 38.78 4.80 -13.06
C VAL A 410 37.93 4.52 -14.30
N LEU A 411 36.70 5.02 -14.36
CA LEU A 411 35.80 4.83 -15.51
C LEU A 411 36.41 5.42 -16.79
N ARG A 412 36.99 6.62 -16.71
CA ARG A 412 37.66 7.26 -17.83
C ARG A 412 38.87 6.46 -18.33
N ALA A 413 39.71 5.99 -17.40
CA ALA A 413 40.86 5.18 -17.74
C ALA A 413 40.47 3.82 -18.34
N ALA A 414 39.42 3.19 -17.79
CA ALA A 414 38.92 1.90 -18.27
C ALA A 414 38.25 2.01 -19.64
N ALA A 415 37.44 3.04 -19.90
CA ALA A 415 36.79 3.25 -21.20
C ALA A 415 37.81 3.48 -22.34
N GLY A 416 38.96 4.09 -22.03
CA GLY A 416 40.03 4.35 -23.00
C GLY A 416 39.53 5.10 -24.25
N PRO A 417 40.16 4.88 -25.43
CA PRO A 417 39.75 5.51 -26.69
C PRO A 417 38.37 5.05 -27.20
N SER A 418 37.88 3.91 -26.71
CA SER A 418 36.61 3.31 -27.13
C SER A 418 35.37 4.06 -26.61
N GLY A 419 35.56 4.91 -25.59
CA GLY A 419 34.51 5.75 -25.01
C GLY A 419 33.37 5.00 -24.31
N THR A 420 33.39 3.66 -24.24
CA THR A 420 32.27 2.87 -23.71
C THR A 420 32.76 1.82 -22.72
N CYS A 421 32.20 1.82 -21.51
CA CYS A 421 32.42 0.79 -20.50
C CYS A 421 31.10 0.45 -19.79
N VAL A 422 31.09 -0.69 -19.11
CA VAL A 422 29.98 -1.09 -18.23
C VAL A 422 30.43 -0.86 -16.80
N ALA A 423 29.57 -0.25 -15.98
CA ALA A 423 29.84 -0.01 -14.58
C ALA A 423 28.78 -0.69 -13.71
N ALA A 424 29.22 -1.36 -12.65
CA ALA A 424 28.36 -1.83 -11.58
C ALA A 424 28.77 -1.10 -10.29
N VAL A 425 27.88 -0.27 -9.74
CA VAL A 425 28.22 0.64 -8.63
C VAL A 425 27.18 0.58 -7.51
N PRO A 426 27.48 1.00 -6.27
CA PRO A 426 26.44 1.16 -5.26
C PRO A 426 25.35 2.10 -5.79
N GLY A 427 24.06 1.81 -5.52
CA GLY A 427 22.95 2.61 -6.06
C GLY A 427 23.08 4.11 -5.77
N ALA A 428 23.56 4.45 -4.57
CA ALA A 428 23.88 5.82 -4.15
C ALA A 428 24.86 6.57 -5.06
N ARG A 429 25.67 5.84 -5.86
CA ARG A 429 26.70 6.37 -6.76
C ARG A 429 26.34 6.28 -8.24
N SER A 430 25.12 5.86 -8.56
CA SER A 430 24.68 5.74 -9.96
C SER A 430 24.80 7.05 -10.76
N HIS A 431 24.73 8.20 -10.09
CA HIS A 431 24.90 9.52 -10.70
C HIS A 431 26.37 9.89 -11.01
N ASP A 432 27.35 9.21 -10.41
CA ASP A 432 28.79 9.47 -10.61
C ASP A 432 29.35 8.90 -11.93
N VAL A 433 28.57 8.09 -12.63
CA VAL A 433 29.06 7.17 -13.68
C VAL A 433 29.02 7.78 -15.10
N GLY A 434 28.44 8.97 -15.27
CA GLY A 434 28.45 9.69 -16.56
C GLY A 434 27.77 8.92 -17.70
N GLN A 435 28.48 8.72 -18.82
CA GLN A 435 27.95 8.08 -20.04
C GLN A 435 28.08 6.54 -20.08
N ALA A 436 28.58 5.90 -19.01
CA ALA A 436 28.70 4.45 -18.99
C ALA A 436 27.33 3.77 -18.85
N ALA A 437 27.23 2.53 -19.32
CA ALA A 437 26.08 1.69 -19.01
C ALA A 437 26.15 1.28 -17.53
N VAL A 438 25.17 1.70 -16.74
CA VAL A 438 25.18 1.51 -15.29
C VAL A 438 24.29 0.33 -14.91
N GLU A 439 24.80 -0.54 -14.06
CA GLU A 439 24.01 -1.37 -13.17
C GLU A 439 24.36 -0.98 -11.73
N THR A 440 23.48 -1.29 -10.80
CA THR A 440 23.60 -0.87 -9.41
C THR A 440 23.52 -2.05 -8.45
N PHE A 441 24.17 -1.88 -7.30
CA PHE A 441 23.98 -2.71 -6.12
C PHE A 441 22.93 -2.07 -5.21
N PRO A 442 21.94 -2.84 -4.71
CA PRO A 442 20.89 -2.31 -3.84
C PRO A 442 21.44 -1.66 -2.57
N ARG A 443 20.88 -0.51 -2.15
CA ARG A 443 21.27 0.17 -0.90
C ARG A 443 21.04 -0.69 0.35
N VAL A 444 20.07 -1.60 0.29
CA VAL A 444 19.76 -2.55 1.38
C VAL A 444 20.94 -3.46 1.74
N LEU A 445 21.98 -3.56 0.90
CA LEU A 445 23.20 -4.29 1.23
C LEU A 445 24.00 -3.66 2.37
N ASP A 446 23.76 -2.39 2.68
CA ASP A 446 24.47 -1.71 3.76
C ASP A 446 23.94 -2.13 5.14
N GLU A 447 22.72 -2.66 5.19
CA GLU A 447 22.06 -3.23 6.38
C GLU A 447 22.52 -4.66 6.70
N LEU A 448 23.23 -5.32 5.78
CA LEU A 448 23.67 -6.71 5.93
C LEU A 448 25.01 -6.83 6.66
N ASP A 449 25.24 -8.01 7.23
CA ASP A 449 26.57 -8.38 7.72
C ASP A 449 27.55 -8.62 6.56
N ASP A 450 28.85 -8.60 6.86
CA ASP A 450 29.90 -8.71 5.84
C ASP A 450 29.86 -10.05 5.08
N ARG A 451 29.36 -11.12 5.71
CA ARG A 451 29.29 -12.45 5.11
C ARG A 451 28.15 -12.53 4.09
N GLU A 452 26.97 -12.06 4.44
CA GLU A 452 25.79 -12.00 3.57
C GLU A 452 26.03 -11.03 2.42
N ARG A 453 26.61 -9.85 2.71
CA ARG A 453 27.02 -8.89 1.70
C ARG A 453 28.03 -9.48 0.72
N SER A 454 29.09 -10.12 1.22
CA SER A 454 30.11 -10.76 0.36
C SER A 454 29.53 -11.87 -0.51
N ARG A 455 28.62 -12.69 0.04
CA ARG A 455 27.90 -13.72 -0.73
C ARG A 455 27.08 -13.12 -1.87
N TYR A 456 26.31 -12.07 -1.59
CA TYR A 456 25.51 -11.38 -2.59
C TYR A 456 26.40 -10.75 -3.68
N LEU A 457 27.42 -9.98 -3.29
CA LEU A 457 28.31 -9.29 -4.23
C LEU A 457 29.05 -10.29 -5.13
N THR A 458 29.50 -11.42 -4.59
CA THR A 458 30.13 -12.50 -5.35
C THR A 458 29.17 -13.07 -6.41
N ALA A 459 27.92 -13.36 -6.03
CA ALA A 459 26.90 -13.84 -6.96
C ALA A 459 26.58 -12.80 -8.04
N ARG A 460 26.45 -11.53 -7.66
CA ARG A 460 26.14 -10.44 -8.59
C ARG A 460 27.26 -10.15 -9.59
N VAL A 461 28.51 -10.11 -9.13
CA VAL A 461 29.68 -9.96 -10.02
C VAL A 461 29.80 -11.13 -10.98
N THR A 462 29.51 -12.35 -10.53
CA THR A 462 29.46 -13.53 -11.40
C THR A 462 28.40 -13.38 -12.49
N GLY A 463 27.21 -12.90 -12.13
CA GLY A 463 26.13 -12.58 -13.08
C GLY A 463 26.52 -11.51 -14.10
N LEU A 464 27.14 -10.42 -13.66
CA LEU A 464 27.63 -9.34 -14.51
C LEU A 464 28.71 -9.82 -15.51
N VAL A 465 29.67 -10.61 -15.07
CA VAL A 465 30.72 -11.18 -15.94
C VAL A 465 30.11 -12.15 -16.96
N HIS A 466 29.10 -12.94 -16.56
CA HIS A 466 28.40 -13.83 -17.47
C HIS A 466 27.61 -13.06 -18.54
N ALA A 467 26.89 -12.01 -18.14
CA ALA A 467 26.04 -11.19 -18.99
C ALA A 467 26.86 -10.34 -19.97
N HIS A 468 27.80 -9.54 -19.47
CA HIS A 468 28.52 -8.56 -20.29
C HIS A 468 29.76 -9.13 -20.98
N ARG A 469 30.23 -10.32 -20.58
CA ARG A 469 31.41 -11.00 -21.12
C ARG A 469 32.61 -10.06 -21.31
N PRO A 470 33.03 -9.32 -20.28
CA PRO A 470 34.04 -8.27 -20.42
C PRO A 470 35.39 -8.83 -20.86
N THR A 471 36.20 -7.98 -21.50
CA THR A 471 37.62 -8.26 -21.81
C THR A 471 38.51 -8.09 -20.60
N SER A 472 38.19 -7.10 -19.77
CA SER A 472 38.86 -6.82 -18.50
C SER A 472 37.86 -6.40 -17.42
N ILE A 473 38.22 -6.62 -16.16
CA ILE A 473 37.44 -6.22 -15.00
C ILE A 473 38.28 -5.36 -14.06
N VAL A 474 37.71 -4.25 -13.59
CA VAL A 474 38.33 -3.41 -12.56
C VAL A 474 37.48 -3.53 -11.30
N LEU A 475 38.06 -4.00 -10.20
CA LEU A 475 37.38 -4.15 -8.92
C LEU A 475 37.85 -3.06 -7.97
N LEU A 476 36.95 -2.15 -7.59
CA LEU A 476 37.18 -1.13 -6.57
C LEU A 476 36.70 -1.65 -5.23
N THR A 477 37.55 -1.67 -4.21
CA THR A 477 37.20 -2.15 -2.87
C THR A 477 37.81 -1.26 -1.78
N ASP A 478 37.21 -1.24 -0.60
CA ASP A 478 37.77 -0.59 0.61
C ASP A 478 38.67 -1.52 1.45
N GLY A 479 38.95 -2.74 0.98
CA GLY A 479 39.92 -3.68 1.56
C GLY A 479 39.33 -4.88 2.33
N ASN A 480 38.03 -4.85 2.66
CA ASN A 480 37.40 -5.91 3.46
C ASN A 480 36.85 -7.11 2.66
N LEU A 481 36.87 -7.04 1.32
CA LEU A 481 36.26 -8.05 0.47
C LEU A 481 37.30 -9.02 -0.12
N GLY A 482 37.00 -10.32 -0.09
CA GLY A 482 37.83 -11.37 -0.70
C GLY A 482 37.83 -11.32 -2.24
N VAL A 483 38.57 -10.38 -2.83
CA VAL A 483 38.66 -10.17 -4.30
C VAL A 483 39.00 -11.44 -5.06
N ARG A 484 39.88 -12.28 -4.49
CA ARG A 484 40.25 -13.58 -5.07
C ARG A 484 39.06 -14.52 -5.19
N ASP A 485 38.20 -14.57 -4.17
CA ASP A 485 37.03 -15.45 -4.15
C ASP A 485 35.99 -14.96 -5.16
N VAL A 486 35.79 -13.65 -5.24
CA VAL A 486 34.92 -13.01 -6.24
C VAL A 486 35.38 -13.37 -7.65
N LEU A 487 36.66 -13.18 -7.97
CA LEU A 487 37.21 -13.49 -9.29
C LEU A 487 37.16 -14.98 -9.60
N THR A 488 37.44 -15.85 -8.62
CA THR A 488 37.38 -17.30 -8.79
C THR A 488 35.95 -17.77 -9.10
N ALA A 489 34.95 -17.18 -8.43
CA ALA A 489 33.54 -17.50 -8.64
C ALA A 489 33.04 -17.17 -10.06
N THR A 490 33.65 -16.18 -10.74
CA THR A 490 33.30 -15.84 -12.13
C THR A 490 33.55 -16.98 -13.14
N GLY A 491 34.37 -17.98 -12.78
CA GLY A 491 34.72 -19.09 -13.66
C GLY A 491 35.57 -18.70 -14.88
N ARG A 492 36.13 -17.49 -14.91
CA ARG A 492 37.00 -16.98 -15.99
C ARG A 492 38.42 -16.72 -15.49
N PRO A 493 39.29 -17.75 -15.41
CA PRO A 493 40.63 -17.61 -14.85
C PRO A 493 41.58 -16.70 -15.67
N ASN A 494 41.25 -16.45 -16.94
CA ASN A 494 42.06 -15.63 -17.86
C ASN A 494 41.49 -14.21 -18.05
N LEU A 495 40.49 -13.79 -17.28
CA LEU A 495 39.96 -12.43 -17.34
C LEU A 495 41.05 -11.46 -16.87
N ASP A 496 41.33 -10.42 -17.66
CA ASP A 496 42.28 -9.40 -17.22
C ASP A 496 41.68 -8.57 -16.10
N ALA A 497 42.32 -8.54 -14.93
CA ALA A 497 41.71 -8.01 -13.73
C ALA A 497 42.64 -7.02 -13.04
N VAL A 498 42.10 -5.87 -12.67
CA VAL A 498 42.79 -4.82 -11.90
C VAL A 498 42.04 -4.63 -10.58
N HIS A 499 42.78 -4.63 -9.47
CA HIS A 499 42.25 -4.38 -8.14
C HIS A 499 42.65 -2.97 -7.69
N VAL A 500 41.67 -2.11 -7.42
CA VAL A 500 41.86 -0.74 -6.94
C VAL A 500 41.45 -0.68 -5.48
N HIS A 501 42.38 -0.32 -4.60
CA HIS A 501 42.17 -0.34 -3.15
C HIS A 501 43.00 0.72 -2.41
N PRO A 502 42.66 1.06 -1.15
CA PRO A 502 43.50 1.88 -0.29
C PRO A 502 44.87 1.23 -0.07
N GLY A 503 45.94 2.01 -0.14
CA GLY A 503 47.30 1.52 0.10
C GLY A 503 48.39 2.52 -0.28
N ASP A 504 49.61 2.26 0.19
CA ASP A 504 50.81 3.00 -0.19
C ASP A 504 51.30 2.58 -1.58
N ARG A 505 51.94 3.50 -2.32
CA ARG A 505 52.34 3.39 -3.74
C ARG A 505 53.35 2.27 -4.08
N ASP A 506 53.58 1.31 -3.20
CA ASP A 506 54.63 0.29 -3.32
C ASP A 506 54.29 -0.87 -4.30
N GLY A 507 53.08 -0.87 -4.89
CA GLY A 507 52.72 -1.79 -5.96
C GLY A 507 52.95 -1.18 -7.34
N THR A 508 53.89 -1.71 -8.13
CA THR A 508 54.02 -1.35 -9.54
C THR A 508 52.84 -1.89 -10.34
N PRO A 509 52.07 -1.05 -11.06
CA PRO A 509 50.96 -1.52 -11.88
C PRO A 509 51.50 -2.38 -13.04
N GLU A 510 51.04 -3.64 -13.13
CA GLU A 510 51.38 -4.52 -14.25
C GLU A 510 50.27 -4.48 -15.31
N GLY A 511 50.62 -4.08 -16.54
CA GLY A 511 49.71 -3.99 -17.67
C GLY A 511 49.30 -2.56 -18.03
N GLU A 512 48.90 -2.35 -19.30
CA GLU A 512 48.54 -1.04 -19.85
C GLU A 512 47.33 -0.43 -19.12
N LEU A 513 46.30 -1.24 -18.85
CA LEU A 513 45.09 -0.80 -18.14
C LEU A 513 45.37 -0.39 -16.69
N ALA A 514 46.17 -1.18 -15.96
CA ALA A 514 46.52 -0.86 -14.57
C ALA A 514 47.35 0.43 -14.49
N SER A 515 48.27 0.63 -15.45
CA SER A 515 49.10 1.84 -15.54
C SER A 515 48.28 3.08 -15.89
N ALA A 516 47.33 2.95 -16.82
CA ALA A 516 46.38 4.03 -17.16
C ALA A 516 45.50 4.42 -15.98
N ILE A 517 45.01 3.44 -15.21
CA ILE A 517 44.23 3.68 -13.99
C ILE A 517 45.10 4.37 -12.93
N ALA A 518 46.29 3.82 -12.64
CA ALA A 518 47.19 4.33 -11.61
C ALA A 518 47.60 5.80 -11.83
N ALA A 519 47.75 6.23 -13.09
CA ALA A 519 48.07 7.62 -13.44
C ALA A 519 46.99 8.63 -13.03
N GLY A 520 45.74 8.18 -12.89
CA GLY A 520 44.58 9.02 -12.53
C GLY A 520 44.06 8.82 -11.10
N LEU A 521 44.71 7.99 -10.27
CA LEU A 521 44.24 7.72 -8.91
C LEU A 521 44.60 8.87 -7.94
N PRO A 522 43.70 9.22 -7.01
CA PRO A 522 44.00 10.13 -5.91
C PRO A 522 45.03 9.53 -4.93
N GLY A 523 45.66 10.37 -4.12
CA GLY A 523 46.63 9.93 -3.10
C GLY A 523 46.02 8.90 -2.13
N GLY A 524 46.79 7.88 -1.77
CA GLY A 524 46.37 6.80 -0.86
C GLY A 524 45.59 5.65 -1.52
N TRP A 525 45.46 5.66 -2.85
CA TRP A 525 44.86 4.56 -3.62
C TRP A 525 45.85 4.02 -4.64
N VAL A 526 45.83 2.70 -4.84
CA VAL A 526 46.71 1.99 -5.77
C VAL A 526 45.91 1.04 -6.66
N ALA A 527 46.44 0.76 -7.86
CA ALA A 527 45.93 -0.25 -8.78
C ALA A 527 46.94 -1.38 -8.89
N THR A 528 46.58 -2.57 -8.43
CA THR A 528 47.44 -3.75 -8.38
C THR A 528 46.80 -4.94 -9.09
N PRO A 529 47.58 -5.95 -9.51
CA PRO A 529 47.02 -7.24 -9.91
C PRO A 529 46.31 -7.88 -8.71
N PRO A 530 45.16 -8.55 -8.91
CA PRO A 530 44.45 -9.20 -7.80
C PRO A 530 45.33 -10.28 -7.13
N PRO A 531 45.20 -10.47 -5.81
CA PRO A 531 46.07 -11.35 -5.04
C PRO A 531 46.01 -12.80 -5.56
N GLY A 532 47.15 -13.31 -6.04
CA GLY A 532 47.31 -14.70 -6.49
C GLY A 532 47.59 -14.93 -7.99
N ARG A 533 47.76 -13.88 -8.82
CA ARG A 533 48.42 -14.03 -10.14
C ARG A 533 49.91 -14.28 -9.90
N PRO A 534 50.50 -15.42 -10.31
CA PRO A 534 51.95 -15.56 -10.27
C PRO A 534 52.56 -14.64 -11.33
N SER A 535 53.40 -13.70 -10.90
CA SER A 535 54.45 -13.15 -11.76
C SER A 535 55.23 -14.34 -12.33
N GLY A 536 55.39 -14.38 -13.66
CA GLY A 536 55.76 -15.57 -14.40
C GLY A 536 56.99 -16.34 -13.90
N GLY A 537 56.97 -17.66 -14.15
CA GLY A 537 58.16 -18.52 -14.16
C GLY A 537 58.44 -19.29 -12.86
N GLY A 538 57.76 -20.42 -12.66
CA GLY A 538 58.16 -21.39 -11.63
C GLY A 538 57.36 -22.68 -11.69
N SER A 539 58.04 -23.81 -11.88
CA SER A 539 57.47 -25.18 -11.91
C SER A 539 56.53 -25.47 -10.72
N PRO A 540 55.51 -26.34 -10.89
CA PRO A 540 54.55 -26.60 -9.85
C PRO A 540 55.19 -27.37 -8.68
N ALA A 541 55.15 -26.79 -7.49
CA ALA A 541 55.45 -27.50 -6.25
C ALA A 541 54.35 -28.56 -5.94
N PRO A 542 54.70 -29.71 -5.33
CA PRO A 542 53.75 -30.79 -5.14
C PRO A 542 52.74 -30.46 -4.04
N ARG A 543 51.46 -30.81 -4.28
CA ARG A 543 50.34 -30.61 -3.35
C ARG A 543 50.54 -31.38 -2.02
N PRO A 544 50.08 -30.85 -0.87
CA PRO A 544 50.18 -31.54 0.42
C PRO A 544 49.29 -32.79 0.47
N VAL A 545 49.79 -33.83 1.14
CA VAL A 545 49.20 -35.18 1.25
C VAL A 545 47.78 -35.17 1.85
N THR A 546 47.41 -34.15 2.62
CA THR A 546 46.09 -34.00 3.24
C THR A 546 44.95 -33.78 2.24
N GLN A 547 45.25 -33.24 1.04
CA GLN A 547 44.22 -32.98 0.01
C GLN A 547 43.86 -34.23 -0.80
N ARG A 548 44.74 -35.24 -0.87
CA ARG A 548 44.48 -36.53 -1.54
C ARG A 548 43.53 -37.45 -0.77
N LEU A 549 43.29 -37.17 0.52
CA LEU A 549 42.39 -37.95 1.38
C LEU A 549 40.95 -37.44 1.33
N LEU A 550 40.74 -36.15 1.05
CA LEU A 550 39.40 -35.58 0.83
C LEU A 550 38.84 -35.92 -0.55
N ASP A 551 39.70 -36.11 -1.56
CA ASP A 551 39.31 -36.57 -2.91
C ASP A 551 38.95 -38.07 -2.98
N ARG A 552 39.10 -38.83 -1.87
CA ARG A 552 38.83 -40.27 -1.80
C ARG A 552 37.62 -40.67 -0.93
N LEU A 553 36.88 -39.71 -0.40
CA LEU A 553 35.60 -40.01 0.25
C LEU A 553 34.49 -40.12 -0.81
N PRO A 554 33.79 -41.27 -0.92
CA PRO A 554 32.67 -41.39 -1.84
C PRO A 554 31.55 -40.48 -1.35
N VAL A 555 31.30 -39.39 -2.07
CA VAL A 555 30.13 -38.54 -1.84
C VAL A 555 28.90 -39.41 -2.07
N SER A 556 28.15 -39.70 -1.01
CA SER A 556 26.82 -40.31 -1.05
C SER A 556 25.83 -39.34 -1.72
N TRP A 557 25.99 -39.13 -3.03
CA TRP A 557 25.28 -38.15 -3.87
C TRP A 557 24.45 -38.81 -4.97
N HIS A 558 24.02 -40.06 -4.76
CA HIS A 558 23.36 -40.85 -5.81
C HIS A 558 21.93 -41.31 -5.51
N LEU A 559 21.37 -40.98 -4.34
CA LEU A 559 19.96 -41.26 -4.04
C LEU A 559 19.03 -40.04 -4.16
N HIS A 560 19.53 -38.80 -4.00
CA HIS A 560 18.73 -37.58 -4.14
C HIS A 560 18.69 -36.95 -5.55
N THR A 561 19.55 -37.38 -6.47
CA THR A 561 19.71 -36.77 -7.81
C THR A 561 18.77 -37.34 -8.88
N ARG A 562 18.32 -38.59 -8.74
CA ARG A 562 17.37 -39.21 -9.71
C ARG A 562 15.94 -38.68 -9.58
N ALA A 563 15.48 -38.34 -8.39
CA ALA A 563 14.17 -37.69 -8.19
C ALA A 563 14.17 -36.22 -8.65
N ARG A 564 15.29 -35.49 -8.43
CA ARG A 564 15.44 -34.07 -8.82
C ARG A 564 15.59 -33.82 -10.33
N ARG A 565 16.16 -34.75 -11.10
CA ARG A 565 16.33 -34.58 -12.57
C ARG A 565 15.05 -34.77 -13.38
N LYS A 566 14.12 -35.62 -12.93
CA LYS A 566 12.83 -35.84 -13.61
C LYS A 566 11.85 -34.67 -13.41
N MET A 567 11.95 -33.94 -12.30
CA MET A 567 11.14 -32.72 -12.06
C MET A 567 11.68 -31.46 -12.73
N ARG A 568 13.01 -31.33 -12.93
CA ARG A 568 13.60 -30.16 -13.63
C ARG A 568 13.29 -30.10 -15.13
N THR A 569 13.08 -31.23 -15.79
CA THR A 569 12.74 -31.27 -17.23
C THR A 569 11.28 -30.93 -17.46
N LEU A 570 10.38 -31.51 -16.66
CA LEU A 570 8.94 -31.18 -16.71
C LEU A 570 8.62 -29.74 -16.26
N ARG A 571 9.40 -29.16 -15.33
CA ARG A 571 9.27 -27.74 -14.92
C ARG A 571 9.82 -26.75 -15.94
N ARG A 572 10.86 -27.10 -16.71
CA ARG A 572 11.46 -26.22 -17.74
C ARG A 572 10.61 -26.17 -19.01
N GLU A 573 10.07 -27.31 -19.45
CA GLU A 573 9.12 -27.34 -20.58
C GLU A 573 7.79 -26.64 -20.25
N HIS A 574 7.37 -26.63 -18.97
CA HIS A 574 6.23 -25.82 -18.53
C HIS A 574 6.55 -24.32 -18.47
N LEU A 575 7.78 -23.95 -18.06
CA LEU A 575 8.26 -22.56 -18.05
C LEU A 575 8.40 -22.00 -19.46
N ASP A 576 8.96 -22.76 -20.40
CA ASP A 576 9.10 -22.33 -21.80
C ASP A 576 7.73 -22.20 -22.49
N ARG A 577 6.78 -23.11 -22.22
CA ARG A 577 5.38 -22.98 -22.71
C ARG A 577 4.58 -21.87 -22.03
N LEU A 578 4.87 -21.55 -20.77
CA LEU A 578 4.25 -20.42 -20.04
C LEU A 578 4.83 -19.09 -20.48
N MET A 579 6.11 -19.03 -20.87
CA MET A 579 6.69 -17.85 -21.53
C MET A 579 6.05 -17.60 -22.89
N ASP A 580 5.71 -18.65 -23.64
CA ASP A 580 4.96 -18.56 -24.92
C ASP A 580 3.48 -18.14 -24.72
N THR A 581 2.90 -18.29 -23.52
CA THR A 581 1.54 -17.77 -23.19
C THR A 581 1.56 -16.48 -22.37
N ALA A 582 2.73 -16.05 -21.89
CA ALA A 582 2.93 -14.84 -21.12
C ALA A 582 3.06 -13.58 -21.98
N GLU A 583 3.22 -13.74 -23.30
CA GLU A 583 3.20 -12.62 -24.27
C GLU A 583 1.88 -11.83 -24.21
N ASP A 584 0.78 -12.43 -23.73
CA ASP A 584 -0.54 -11.76 -23.67
C ASP A 584 -0.88 -11.15 -22.28
N VAL A 585 -0.19 -11.49 -21.17
CA VAL A 585 -0.59 -11.03 -19.81
C VAL A 585 0.58 -10.71 -18.84
N GLY A 586 1.85 -10.99 -19.15
CA GLY A 586 2.99 -10.45 -18.38
C GLY A 586 3.15 -10.89 -16.91
N VAL A 587 2.77 -12.12 -16.53
CA VAL A 587 2.82 -12.62 -15.13
C VAL A 587 3.60 -13.92 -14.99
N VAL A 588 4.46 -14.04 -13.96
CA VAL A 588 5.09 -15.30 -13.55
C VAL A 588 4.98 -15.51 -12.03
N LEU A 589 4.45 -16.65 -11.60
CA LEU A 589 4.30 -17.03 -10.19
C LEU A 589 5.39 -18.03 -9.75
N PHE A 590 5.94 -17.86 -8.55
CA PHE A 590 7.01 -18.70 -8.00
C PHE A 590 6.64 -19.31 -6.64
N GLU A 591 7.05 -20.56 -6.41
CA GLU A 591 7.16 -21.14 -5.05
C GLU A 591 8.64 -21.15 -4.66
N ALA A 592 9.00 -20.51 -3.56
CA ALA A 592 10.37 -20.47 -3.05
C ALA A 592 10.72 -21.76 -2.29
N GLU A 593 11.84 -22.41 -2.64
CA GLU A 593 12.53 -23.40 -1.80
C GLU A 593 13.59 -22.68 -0.93
N ASP A 594 13.95 -23.25 0.23
CA ASP A 594 14.84 -22.68 1.27
C ASP A 594 16.04 -21.90 0.71
N ALA A 595 16.17 -20.63 1.12
CA ALA A 595 17.02 -19.63 0.46
C ALA A 595 18.46 -19.54 1.00
N GLU A 596 19.44 -19.45 0.09
CA GLU A 596 20.86 -19.17 0.41
C GLU A 596 21.20 -17.66 0.39
N LEU A 597 20.32 -16.80 -0.17
CA LEU A 597 20.42 -15.34 -0.28
C LEU A 597 19.03 -14.73 -0.04
N SER A 598 18.91 -13.75 0.87
CA SER A 598 17.62 -13.10 1.19
C SER A 598 17.84 -11.63 1.54
N LEU A 599 17.83 -10.75 0.53
CA LEU A 599 17.90 -9.31 0.76
C LEU A 599 16.65 -8.83 1.52
N PRO A 600 16.80 -7.88 2.47
CA PRO A 600 15.66 -7.33 3.15
C PRO A 600 14.82 -6.51 2.16
N VAL A 601 13.51 -6.73 2.22
CA VAL A 601 12.51 -5.95 1.49
C VAL A 601 11.68 -5.21 2.55
N PRO A 602 11.96 -3.92 2.80
CA PRO A 602 11.18 -3.13 3.74
C PRO A 602 9.72 -3.06 3.30
N ALA A 603 8.80 -3.03 4.27
CA ALA A 603 7.40 -2.72 3.98
C ALA A 603 7.16 -1.25 4.29
N ARG A 604 6.84 -0.47 3.27
CA ARG A 604 6.48 0.94 3.40
C ARG A 604 4.96 1.10 3.40
N VAL A 605 4.34 0.28 4.25
CA VAL A 605 2.89 0.30 4.47
C VAL A 605 2.60 0.31 5.95
N THR A 606 1.56 1.03 6.29
CA THR A 606 1.01 1.06 7.64
C THR A 606 0.21 -0.22 7.89
N HIS A 607 0.92 -1.28 8.28
CA HIS A 607 0.41 -2.62 8.53
C HIS A 607 0.87 -3.13 9.91
N PRO A 608 0.05 -3.87 10.69
CA PRO A 608 0.42 -4.29 12.04
C PRO A 608 1.57 -5.31 12.10
N VAL A 609 1.77 -6.11 11.04
CA VAL A 609 2.89 -7.08 10.96
C VAL A 609 3.49 -7.10 9.55
N PRO A 610 4.15 -6.00 9.11
CA PRO A 610 4.53 -5.81 7.71
C PRO A 610 5.50 -6.87 7.19
N GLN A 611 6.38 -7.41 8.05
CA GLN A 611 7.43 -8.35 7.66
C GLN A 611 6.87 -9.72 7.22
N ARG A 612 5.62 -10.04 7.57
CA ARG A 612 4.95 -11.31 7.17
C ARG A 612 4.31 -11.24 5.79
N LEU A 613 4.24 -10.07 5.18
CA LEU A 613 3.65 -9.89 3.86
C LEU A 613 4.55 -10.52 2.78
N PRO A 614 3.97 -11.18 1.76
CA PRO A 614 4.71 -11.72 0.63
C PRO A 614 5.43 -10.61 -0.13
N VAL A 615 6.56 -10.92 -0.75
CA VAL A 615 7.28 -9.99 -1.63
C VAL A 615 6.70 -10.07 -3.04
N ALA A 616 6.41 -8.93 -3.63
CA ALA A 616 6.07 -8.75 -5.03
C ALA A 616 7.24 -8.06 -5.74
N LEU A 617 7.78 -8.70 -6.77
CA LEU A 617 8.81 -8.13 -7.64
C LEU A 617 8.14 -7.53 -8.88
N VAL A 618 8.27 -6.22 -9.06
CA VAL A 618 7.82 -5.54 -10.28
C VAL A 618 9.02 -5.34 -11.20
N VAL A 619 8.94 -5.88 -12.40
CA VAL A 619 9.97 -5.81 -13.43
C VAL A 619 9.59 -4.72 -14.43
N VAL A 620 10.45 -3.71 -14.58
CA VAL A 620 10.28 -2.61 -15.53
C VAL A 620 11.31 -2.80 -16.66
N PRO A 621 10.95 -3.45 -17.78
CA PRO A 621 11.88 -3.67 -18.87
C PRO A 621 12.20 -2.41 -19.69
N GLY A 622 11.22 -1.50 -19.81
CA GLY A 622 11.29 -0.33 -20.68
C GLY A 622 11.92 0.90 -20.04
N ALA A 623 12.69 1.64 -20.83
CA ALA A 623 13.25 2.94 -20.46
C ALA A 623 12.34 4.13 -20.84
N ASP A 624 11.03 3.97 -20.98
CA ASP A 624 10.14 5.09 -21.28
C ASP A 624 9.19 5.45 -20.10
N LEU A 625 9.13 4.61 -19.05
CA LEU A 625 8.28 4.86 -17.88
C LEU A 625 8.94 5.82 -16.87
N ASP A 626 8.20 6.85 -16.48
CA ASP A 626 8.59 7.80 -15.43
C ASP A 626 8.54 7.15 -14.03
N PRO A 627 9.64 7.07 -13.27
CA PRO A 627 9.67 6.41 -11.97
C PRO A 627 8.66 6.96 -10.95
N GLU A 628 8.47 8.28 -10.89
CA GLU A 628 7.70 8.92 -9.81
C GLU A 628 6.21 8.50 -9.78
N PRO A 629 5.40 8.74 -10.83
CA PRO A 629 3.99 8.38 -10.80
C PRO A 629 3.77 6.87 -10.68
N ASN A 630 4.66 6.06 -11.27
CA ASN A 630 4.58 4.61 -11.21
C ASN A 630 4.88 4.06 -9.81
N ILE A 631 5.93 4.56 -9.14
CA ILE A 631 6.23 4.17 -7.75
C ILE A 631 5.10 4.61 -6.82
N ARG A 632 4.55 5.82 -7.01
CA ARG A 632 3.41 6.30 -6.22
C ARG A 632 2.19 5.39 -6.37
N ALA A 633 1.86 4.96 -7.58
CA ALA A 633 0.76 4.02 -7.84
C ALA A 633 0.99 2.65 -7.17
N LEU A 634 2.22 2.13 -7.25
CA LEU A 634 2.60 0.88 -6.58
C LEU A 634 2.46 0.99 -5.05
N LEU A 635 2.95 2.08 -4.44
CA LEU A 635 2.83 2.34 -3.00
C LEU A 635 1.37 2.50 -2.58
N ALA A 636 0.56 3.25 -3.34
CA ALA A 636 -0.87 3.40 -3.10
C ALA A 636 -1.57 2.04 -3.09
N ARG A 637 -1.29 1.20 -4.09
CA ARG A 637 -1.83 -0.15 -4.17
C ARG A 637 -1.35 -1.05 -3.03
N GLN A 638 -0.09 -0.96 -2.66
CA GLN A 638 0.48 -1.67 -1.51
C GLN A 638 -0.28 -1.33 -0.22
N GLN A 639 -0.56 -0.04 -0.02
CA GLN A 639 -1.26 0.51 1.14
C GLN A 639 -2.73 0.08 1.18
N ILE A 640 -3.48 0.28 0.09
CA ILE A 640 -4.90 -0.06 -0.06
C ILE A 640 -5.14 -1.55 0.20
N THR A 641 -4.28 -2.39 -0.35
CA THR A 641 -4.46 -3.84 -0.28
C THR A 641 -3.92 -4.40 1.03
N SER A 642 -2.90 -3.75 1.60
CA SER A 642 -2.11 -4.28 2.73
C SER A 642 -1.69 -5.73 2.46
N GLY A 643 -1.31 -6.00 1.21
CA GLY A 643 -1.23 -7.34 0.64
C GLY A 643 0.18 -7.87 0.42
N PHE A 644 1.16 -6.98 0.21
CA PHE A 644 2.50 -7.35 -0.24
C PHE A 644 3.57 -6.33 0.17
N ARG A 645 4.85 -6.71 0.00
CA ARG A 645 6.03 -5.85 0.05
C ARG A 645 6.58 -5.66 -1.35
N LEU A 646 7.03 -4.46 -1.69
CA LEU A 646 7.51 -4.14 -3.03
C LEU A 646 9.02 -4.30 -3.13
N ALA A 647 9.45 -5.06 -4.14
CA ALA A 647 10.79 -5.04 -4.67
C ALA A 647 10.72 -4.66 -6.16
N LEU A 648 11.74 -3.98 -6.66
CA LEU A 648 11.81 -3.51 -8.04
C LEU A 648 13.00 -4.14 -8.78
N LEU A 649 12.80 -4.46 -10.05
CA LEU A 649 13.86 -4.69 -11.02
C LEU A 649 13.63 -3.72 -12.18
N ALA A 650 14.38 -2.62 -12.23
CA ALA A 650 14.09 -1.49 -13.14
C ALA A 650 15.37 -0.82 -13.69
N PRO A 651 15.30 0.07 -14.69
CA PRO A 651 16.48 0.79 -15.16
C PRO A 651 17.11 1.68 -14.06
N PRO A 652 18.42 1.98 -14.10
CA PRO A 652 19.13 2.70 -13.04
C PRO A 652 18.53 4.04 -12.62
N ARG A 653 17.84 4.74 -13.52
CA ARG A 653 17.15 6.00 -13.20
C ARG A 653 16.06 5.87 -12.14
N TRP A 654 15.52 4.66 -11.93
CA TRP A 654 14.54 4.38 -10.88
C TRP A 654 15.17 4.32 -9.49
N GLU A 655 16.51 4.20 -9.39
CA GLU A 655 17.22 4.01 -8.13
C GLU A 655 16.98 5.15 -7.15
N ALA A 656 17.13 6.40 -7.61
CA ALA A 656 16.99 7.57 -6.76
C ALA A 656 15.56 7.70 -6.19
N GLU A 657 14.56 7.47 -7.04
CA GLU A 657 13.15 7.55 -6.66
C GLU A 657 12.75 6.37 -5.76
N ALA A 658 13.17 5.14 -6.08
CA ALA A 658 12.93 3.98 -5.24
C ALA A 658 13.58 4.15 -3.86
N ALA A 659 14.83 4.66 -3.80
CA ALA A 659 15.54 4.91 -2.56
C ALA A 659 14.85 5.98 -1.71
N ARG A 660 14.28 7.02 -2.33
CA ARG A 660 13.50 8.07 -1.66
C ARG A 660 12.31 7.51 -0.88
N HIS A 661 11.61 6.54 -1.46
CA HIS A 661 10.52 5.82 -0.80
C HIS A 661 11.00 4.62 0.03
N GLY A 662 12.30 4.40 0.14
CA GLY A 662 12.89 3.27 0.87
C GLY A 662 12.47 1.90 0.32
N LEU A 663 12.30 1.79 -1.00
CA LEU A 663 12.01 0.56 -1.72
C LEU A 663 13.30 -0.21 -2.03
N ALA A 664 13.22 -1.54 -1.96
CA ALA A 664 14.31 -2.41 -2.41
C ALA A 664 14.32 -2.46 -3.94
N ILE A 665 15.46 -2.12 -4.56
CA ILE A 665 15.61 -2.07 -6.02
C ILE A 665 16.90 -2.75 -6.46
N GLU A 666 16.77 -3.65 -7.42
CA GLU A 666 17.81 -4.12 -8.32
C GLU A 666 17.66 -3.43 -9.67
N THR A 667 18.74 -3.34 -10.44
CA THR A 667 18.69 -2.69 -11.75
C THR A 667 18.97 -3.62 -12.92
N LEU A 668 18.49 -3.21 -14.09
CA LEU A 668 18.74 -3.83 -15.38
C LEU A 668 19.10 -2.78 -16.43
N VAL A 669 19.79 -3.21 -17.48
CA VAL A 669 20.00 -2.42 -18.69
C VAL A 669 18.79 -2.60 -19.62
N ASP A 670 18.16 -1.51 -20.02
CA ASP A 670 17.02 -1.53 -20.93
C ASP A 670 17.42 -2.00 -22.34
N GLU A 671 16.43 -2.37 -23.16
CA GLU A 671 16.67 -2.95 -24.48
C GLU A 671 17.43 -2.02 -25.43
N ARG A 672 17.16 -0.72 -25.42
CA ARG A 672 17.84 0.24 -26.30
C ARG A 672 19.31 0.34 -25.91
N SER A 673 19.58 0.51 -24.62
CA SER A 673 20.94 0.55 -24.07
C SER A 673 21.70 -0.76 -24.30
N TRP A 674 21.05 -1.90 -24.09
CA TRP A 674 21.64 -3.21 -24.35
C TRP A 674 21.97 -3.40 -25.83
N THR A 675 21.06 -3.04 -26.73
CA THR A 675 21.25 -3.17 -28.17
C THR A 675 22.39 -2.29 -28.66
N ALA A 676 22.51 -1.06 -28.13
CA ALA A 676 23.64 -0.18 -28.42
C ALA A 676 24.99 -0.77 -27.93
N LEU A 677 24.97 -1.50 -26.81
CA LEU A 677 26.16 -2.15 -26.29
C LEU A 677 26.49 -3.44 -27.07
N HIS A 678 25.59 -4.41 -27.07
CA HIS A 678 25.89 -5.80 -27.45
C HIS A 678 25.20 -6.25 -28.74
N GLY A 679 24.35 -5.41 -29.34
CA GLY A 679 23.52 -5.76 -30.48
C GLY A 679 22.36 -6.66 -30.09
N THR A 680 22.56 -7.97 -30.09
CA THR A 680 21.49 -8.94 -29.81
C THR A 680 21.57 -9.53 -28.39
N GLY A 681 20.56 -10.30 -27.99
CA GLY A 681 20.61 -11.10 -26.76
C GLY A 681 19.96 -10.47 -25.52
N TRP A 682 19.29 -9.32 -25.67
CA TRP A 682 18.58 -8.68 -24.56
C TRP A 682 17.54 -9.58 -23.87
N PRO A 683 16.71 -10.39 -24.57
CA PRO A 683 15.76 -11.28 -23.90
C PRO A 683 16.42 -12.32 -23.00
N ALA A 684 17.61 -12.80 -23.36
CA ALA A 684 18.37 -13.74 -22.54
C ALA A 684 18.95 -13.05 -21.29
N TYR A 685 19.44 -11.83 -21.44
CA TYR A 685 19.87 -10.98 -20.33
C TYR A 685 18.73 -10.66 -19.36
N LEU A 686 17.56 -10.25 -19.87
CA LEU A 686 16.39 -9.95 -19.05
C LEU A 686 15.98 -11.18 -18.22
N ARG A 687 15.88 -12.37 -18.84
CA ARG A 687 15.59 -13.62 -18.13
C ARG A 687 16.61 -13.91 -17.02
N GLN A 688 17.90 -13.67 -17.30
CA GLN A 688 18.96 -13.84 -16.31
C GLN A 688 18.77 -12.85 -15.14
N ARG A 689 18.52 -11.58 -15.41
CA ARG A 689 18.31 -10.55 -14.37
C ARG A 689 17.07 -10.80 -13.53
N VAL A 690 15.96 -11.22 -14.14
CA VAL A 690 14.76 -11.63 -13.41
C VAL A 690 15.05 -12.82 -12.49
N HIS A 691 15.82 -13.80 -12.97
CA HIS A 691 16.22 -14.94 -12.14
C HIS A 691 17.12 -14.52 -10.96
N GLU A 692 18.14 -13.69 -11.21
CA GLU A 692 19.03 -13.17 -10.17
C GLU A 692 18.29 -12.33 -9.13
N ALA A 693 17.41 -11.42 -9.56
CA ALA A 693 16.58 -10.63 -8.66
C ALA A 693 15.59 -11.50 -7.87
N SER A 694 15.07 -12.56 -8.49
CA SER A 694 14.20 -13.52 -7.79
C SER A 694 14.96 -14.31 -6.72
N LEU A 695 16.21 -14.68 -6.98
CA LEU A 695 17.08 -15.30 -5.98
C LEU A 695 17.43 -14.32 -4.85
N ALA A 696 17.59 -13.04 -5.15
CA ALA A 696 17.93 -12.01 -4.17
C ALA A 696 16.75 -11.65 -3.25
N PHE A 697 15.56 -11.41 -3.82
CA PHE A 697 14.39 -10.91 -3.09
C PHE A 697 13.37 -11.99 -2.70
N GLN A 698 13.48 -13.21 -3.25
CA GLN A 698 12.54 -14.32 -3.01
C GLN A 698 11.06 -13.90 -3.19
N PRO A 699 10.70 -13.32 -4.35
CA PRO A 699 9.34 -12.87 -4.59
C PRO A 699 8.37 -14.04 -4.67
N HIS A 700 7.18 -13.83 -4.14
CA HIS A 700 6.05 -14.73 -4.30
C HIS A 700 5.31 -14.45 -5.62
N THR A 701 5.49 -13.26 -6.19
CA THR A 701 4.84 -12.80 -7.42
C THR A 701 5.81 -11.95 -8.20
N VAL A 702 5.92 -12.21 -9.51
CA VAL A 702 6.67 -11.38 -10.45
C VAL A 702 5.70 -10.84 -11.50
N ALA A 703 5.67 -9.52 -11.65
CA ALA A 703 4.80 -8.84 -12.61
C ALA A 703 5.62 -7.90 -13.49
N PHE A 704 5.37 -7.89 -14.80
CA PHE A 704 6.04 -7.02 -15.76
C PHE A 704 5.23 -5.76 -16.01
N ALA A 705 5.88 -4.60 -15.93
CA ALA A 705 5.29 -3.29 -16.19
C ALA A 705 5.85 -2.69 -17.48
N GLU A 706 5.15 -2.92 -18.58
CA GLU A 706 5.54 -2.44 -19.92
C GLU A 706 4.82 -1.15 -20.33
N SER A 707 3.84 -0.72 -19.54
CA SER A 707 3.05 0.49 -19.72
C SER A 707 2.95 1.27 -18.40
N PRO A 708 2.59 2.57 -18.42
CA PRO A 708 2.40 3.33 -17.19
C PRO A 708 1.47 2.59 -16.22
N ILE A 709 1.87 2.51 -14.95
CA ILE A 709 1.17 1.81 -13.88
C ILE A 709 0.24 2.80 -13.17
N GLY A 710 -1.06 2.58 -13.29
CA GLY A 710 -2.08 3.43 -12.67
C GLY A 710 -2.18 4.86 -13.23
N GLY A 711 -3.20 5.60 -12.76
CA GLY A 711 -3.50 6.96 -13.21
C GLY A 711 -4.20 7.05 -14.57
N PRO A 712 -4.51 8.27 -15.07
CA PRO A 712 -5.23 8.46 -16.32
C PRO A 712 -4.45 7.90 -17.53
N GLY A 713 -4.96 6.82 -18.12
CA GLY A 713 -4.34 6.15 -19.27
C GLY A 713 -3.26 5.10 -18.92
N GLY A 714 -3.01 4.84 -17.63
CA GLY A 714 -2.16 3.74 -17.17
C GLY A 714 -2.88 2.40 -17.12
N SER A 715 -2.13 1.30 -17.24
CA SER A 715 -2.67 -0.05 -17.06
C SER A 715 -2.80 -0.40 -15.58
N GLU A 716 -3.99 -0.88 -15.21
CA GLU A 716 -4.28 -1.45 -13.89
C GLU A 716 -3.88 -2.93 -13.78
N SER A 717 -3.56 -3.60 -14.90
CA SER A 717 -3.32 -5.04 -14.97
C SER A 717 -2.23 -5.52 -14.00
N VAL A 718 -1.13 -4.78 -13.89
CA VAL A 718 -0.05 -5.08 -12.94
C VAL A 718 -0.59 -5.04 -11.51
N LEU A 719 -1.37 -4.01 -11.17
CA LEU A 719 -1.90 -3.82 -9.82
C LEU A 719 -2.93 -4.90 -9.45
N GLU A 720 -3.80 -5.29 -10.40
CA GLU A 720 -4.75 -6.39 -10.24
C GLU A 720 -4.07 -7.75 -10.01
N VAL A 721 -2.98 -8.03 -10.74
CA VAL A 721 -2.19 -9.26 -10.59
C VAL A 721 -1.56 -9.34 -9.20
N LEU A 722 -0.99 -8.22 -8.73
CA LEU A 722 -0.41 -8.13 -7.39
C LEU A 722 -1.46 -8.41 -6.30
N GLU A 723 -2.71 -8.00 -6.52
CA GLU A 723 -3.84 -8.32 -5.64
C GLU A 723 -4.24 -9.80 -5.69
N ALA A 724 -4.39 -10.36 -6.90
CA ALA A 724 -4.87 -11.72 -7.09
C ALA A 724 -3.97 -12.78 -6.44
N ALA A 725 -2.65 -12.58 -6.47
CA ALA A 725 -1.68 -13.50 -5.86
C ALA A 725 -1.87 -13.68 -4.34
N ARG A 726 -2.46 -12.69 -3.66
CA ARG A 726 -2.82 -12.76 -2.22
C ARG A 726 -3.92 -13.78 -1.93
N VAL A 727 -4.91 -13.91 -2.81
CA VAL A 727 -6.14 -14.69 -2.58
C VAL A 727 -5.82 -16.19 -2.48
N ARG A 728 -4.90 -16.69 -3.32
CA ARG A 728 -4.48 -18.10 -3.37
C ARG A 728 -3.85 -18.57 -2.05
N ARG A 729 -3.01 -17.75 -1.42
CA ARG A 729 -2.33 -18.12 -0.16
C ARG A 729 -3.30 -18.27 1.00
N ARG A 730 -4.37 -17.45 1.08
CA ARG A 730 -5.42 -17.61 2.10
C ARG A 730 -6.13 -18.96 1.96
N MET A 731 -6.29 -19.47 0.74
CA MET A 731 -6.87 -20.79 0.51
C MET A 731 -5.91 -21.92 0.92
N GLU A 732 -4.62 -21.82 0.56
CA GLU A 732 -3.60 -22.83 0.93
C GLU A 732 -3.35 -22.89 2.45
N THR A 733 -3.33 -21.74 3.13
CA THR A 733 -3.21 -21.71 4.61
C THR A 733 -4.47 -22.17 5.34
N ARG A 734 -5.66 -22.01 4.76
CA ARG A 734 -6.89 -22.61 5.29
C ARG A 734 -6.90 -24.13 5.14
N GLN A 735 -6.33 -24.67 4.07
CA GLN A 735 -6.23 -26.12 3.86
C GLN A 735 -5.17 -26.80 4.75
N ARG A 736 -4.18 -26.05 5.27
CA ARG A 736 -3.11 -26.59 6.14
C ARG A 736 -3.37 -26.48 7.64
N ARG A 737 -4.54 -26.02 8.10
CA ARG A 737 -4.91 -26.16 9.52
C ARG A 737 -5.34 -27.62 9.75
N PRO A 738 -4.68 -28.38 10.64
CA PRO A 738 -5.24 -29.66 11.08
C PRO A 738 -6.58 -29.36 11.77
N ARG A 739 -7.57 -30.22 11.50
CA ARG A 739 -8.89 -30.19 12.13
C ARG A 739 -8.78 -30.28 13.64
#